data_AF-A0AAD8YHG4-F1
#
_entry.id   AF-A0AAD8YHG4-F1
#
_cell.length_a   1.000
_cell.length_b   1.000
_cell.length_c   1.000
_cell.angle_alpha   90.00
_cell.angle_beta   90.00
_cell.angle_gamma   90.00
#
_symmetry.space_group_name_H-M   'P 1'
#
loop_
_entity.id
_entity.type
_entity.pdbx_description
1 polymer ?
#
loop_
_entity_poly.entity_id
_entity_poly.type
_entity_poly.pdbx_seq_one_letter_code
_entity_poly.pdbx_strand_id
1 'polypeptide(L)'
;MKTDEDKCSNEEMMPTDSAAKNASPAVKQTTAMMKVDDDEDNEPVSLTIVSWNISSAESSNVAPDPALRTREAPRLIREEILRSQPDVIALQETAYQSFGAEIFASSGYVSIGSQTALHTNEYVDLLVKRELANGARRISLQSFQMNELPAVAGIIALKNGTRIAIASLHLPHTKEAAPFREVLCGAIMEQLTSQNCDGIILTGDFNMRGFEDKTTEKLCGGKWKDAWKEATNTKTAKETKFTWNSRVNMYHGPENFQWTCRLDRCYVKSEKGTLKHFGLIGNQPVDGNGGDYLSDHYGIVVKCDFASSDSTLVNDAVSSVGDTISLFNTATNPSKGGSNAAALRAARLQRFENAASSSTNKPTTRDTKQKEVIEIDLDGDCVTSNSLESDRALAERLQREEMSAHRTFAENASQVDYSSARPGVFDTMRNKRAYLQDGNDQSHSGWGMLQQLVDQGSVSGQPFAQGGVPPFRDSHEQAWSSGGWVWVKNPQYAKDPKARVDKEDNVAKMSSEWKRLVESNVKITHRHLIDLATKHNVLDGKWLLYVKAEDIEKDWPKIRNAIIEGKLGSTAKISDTPDERGSHVVCIYCPNFLDKDDLLRVRRSISNDVGMYKTSVLRFKLDAVTYLNLYAKNQWKLKTTSYECGGKKDEECSTLISSWEKCTCATSDQCKRCYKPKEDSDKKDVYSIIGLKYSEAIATQGENVTLLREPENKHDPNAVKVVNSSGQLIGHIAKDKAAILSPKIKEMQEDLQSQNLKLVVEGTIISVSDGYQQSVKVEFKEISNEANDTEVEVIVLE
;
A
#
# COMPACT_ATOMS: atom_id res chain seq x y z
N MET A 1 9.36 67.73 -7.72
CA MET A 1 8.59 67.88 -8.98
C MET A 1 7.21 67.29 -8.71
N LYS A 2 6.16 68.14 -8.73
CA LYS A 2 5.17 68.21 -9.84
C LYS A 2 4.41 66.90 -9.99
N THR A 3 3.27 66.74 -9.29
CA THR A 3 1.90 67.22 -9.65
C THR A 3 1.22 66.24 -10.63
N ASP A 4 -0.11 66.11 -10.74
CA ASP A 4 -1.24 66.96 -10.32
C ASP A 4 -2.20 66.16 -9.39
N GLU A 5 -2.79 66.72 -8.33
CA GLU A 5 -4.08 67.45 -8.29
C GLU A 5 -5.24 66.81 -9.07
N ASP A 6 -6.30 66.39 -8.35
CA ASP A 6 -7.62 67.01 -8.53
C ASP A 6 -8.44 66.98 -7.22
N LYS A 7 -9.51 67.77 -7.12
CA LYS A 7 -10.29 68.03 -5.90
C LYS A 7 -11.79 67.78 -6.10
N CYS A 8 -12.48 67.33 -5.06
CA CYS A 8 -13.74 67.97 -4.68
C CYS A 8 -14.06 67.75 -3.20
N SER A 9 -14.58 68.79 -2.55
CA SER A 9 -15.06 68.83 -1.17
C SER A 9 -16.47 69.41 -1.15
N ASN A 10 -17.28 69.08 -0.15
CA ASN A 10 -18.24 70.02 0.41
C ASN A 10 -18.75 69.56 1.78
N GLU A 11 -18.92 70.53 2.66
CA GLU A 11 -19.73 70.46 3.90
C GLU A 11 -21.21 70.76 3.50
N GLU A 12 -22.23 70.90 4.35
CA GLU A 12 -22.30 71.22 5.79
C GLU A 12 -23.74 70.91 6.33
N MET A 13 -23.95 71.14 7.63
CA MET A 13 -25.22 71.42 8.34
C MET A 13 -26.31 70.35 8.56
N MET A 14 -26.74 70.28 9.83
CA MET A 14 -28.07 69.84 10.27
C MET A 14 -29.04 71.03 10.32
N PRO A 15 -30.35 70.77 10.49
CA PRO A 15 -31.17 71.59 11.39
C PRO A 15 -31.87 70.76 12.49
N THR A 16 -32.34 71.45 13.54
CA THR A 16 -33.01 70.89 14.74
C THR A 16 -34.51 71.26 14.82
N ASP A 17 -35.18 70.74 15.85
CA ASP A 17 -36.45 71.24 16.43
C ASP A 17 -37.76 71.06 15.63
N SER A 18 -38.96 70.98 16.25
CA SER A 18 -39.35 70.56 17.63
C SER A 18 -40.87 70.35 17.71
N ALA A 19 -41.37 69.77 18.83
CA ALA A 19 -42.75 69.87 19.35
C ALA A 19 -43.92 69.21 18.54
N ALA A 20 -45.04 68.77 19.15
CA ALA A 20 -45.32 68.40 20.56
C ALA A 20 -46.67 67.65 20.74
N LYS A 21 -46.78 66.90 21.86
CA LYS A 21 -47.99 66.60 22.69
C LYS A 21 -49.09 65.64 22.20
N ASN A 22 -49.06 64.45 22.83
CA ASN A 22 -50.11 63.86 23.70
C ASN A 22 -51.57 63.70 23.21
N ALA A 23 -52.01 62.45 23.13
CA ALA A 23 -53.31 62.03 23.65
C ALA A 23 -53.29 60.56 24.15
N SER A 24 -53.95 60.31 25.27
CA SER A 24 -54.38 58.98 25.78
C SER A 24 -55.72 59.24 26.49
N PRO A 25 -56.71 58.32 26.48
CA PRO A 25 -56.60 57.09 27.27
C PRO A 25 -57.44 55.90 26.73
N ALA A 26 -57.73 54.95 27.64
CA ALA A 26 -58.82 53.97 27.67
C ALA A 26 -58.45 52.50 27.39
N VAL A 27 -58.57 51.69 28.45
CA VAL A 27 -58.48 50.23 28.41
C VAL A 27 -59.80 49.65 27.90
N LYS A 28 -59.72 48.65 27.03
CA LYS A 28 -60.75 47.60 26.90
C LYS A 28 -60.09 46.24 26.99
N GLN A 29 -60.55 45.41 27.92
CA GLN A 29 -60.19 43.99 27.94
C GLN A 29 -60.99 43.26 26.86
N THR A 30 -60.29 42.56 25.97
CA THR A 30 -60.84 41.48 25.15
C THR A 30 -59.87 40.33 25.21
N THR A 31 -60.31 39.20 25.78
CA THR A 31 -59.51 37.97 25.86
C THR A 31 -59.24 37.43 24.46
N ALA A 32 -57.98 37.49 24.05
CA ALA A 32 -57.42 36.70 22.96
C ALA A 32 -56.37 35.76 23.55
N MET A 33 -56.28 34.54 23.03
CA MET A 33 -55.37 33.51 23.56
C MET A 33 -53.92 33.91 23.26
N MET A 34 -53.02 33.65 24.21
CA MET A 34 -51.59 33.58 23.89
C MET A 34 -51.41 32.48 22.84
N LYS A 35 -50.99 32.87 21.63
CA LYS A 35 -50.14 31.98 20.86
C LYS A 35 -48.81 31.89 21.60
N VAL A 36 -48.32 30.67 21.80
CA VAL A 36 -46.88 30.44 21.79
C VAL A 36 -46.50 30.46 20.31
N ASP A 37 -45.41 31.15 19.97
CA ASP A 37 -44.90 31.19 18.61
C ASP A 37 -44.03 29.95 18.39
N ASP A 38 -44.67 28.82 18.04
CA ASP A 38 -44.06 27.50 17.85
C ASP A 38 -43.13 27.41 16.59
N ASP A 39 -42.62 28.53 16.09
CA ASP A 39 -41.93 28.65 14.79
C ASP A 39 -40.37 28.57 14.88
N GLU A 40 -39.74 28.62 16.06
CA GLU A 40 -38.26 28.54 16.18
C GLU A 40 -37.67 27.15 15.84
N ASP A 41 -38.43 26.05 16.03
CA ASP A 41 -37.93 24.67 15.86
C ASP A 41 -37.77 24.19 14.40
N ASN A 42 -38.06 25.05 13.41
CA ASN A 42 -38.11 24.68 12.00
C ASN A 42 -36.99 25.26 11.12
N GLU A 43 -36.08 26.08 11.66
CA GLU A 43 -34.94 26.57 10.88
C GLU A 43 -33.91 25.45 10.55
N PRO A 44 -33.26 25.48 9.37
CA PRO A 44 -32.19 24.55 9.04
C PRO A 44 -30.93 24.77 9.90
N VAL A 45 -30.48 23.73 10.59
CA VAL A 45 -29.27 23.80 11.41
C VAL A 45 -28.03 23.58 10.53
N SER A 46 -27.17 24.59 10.44
CA SER A 46 -25.83 24.46 9.84
C SER A 46 -24.89 23.63 10.72
N LEU A 47 -24.19 22.68 10.09
CA LEU A 47 -23.07 21.94 10.69
C LEU A 47 -21.79 22.28 9.92
N THR A 48 -20.75 22.72 10.65
CA THR A 48 -19.39 22.93 10.14
C THR A 48 -18.51 21.74 10.51
N ILE A 49 -17.90 21.12 9.52
CA ILE A 49 -17.02 19.95 9.68
C ILE A 49 -15.62 20.33 9.20
N VAL A 50 -14.60 20.02 9.99
CA VAL A 50 -13.19 20.07 9.57
C VAL A 50 -12.64 18.65 9.54
N SER A 51 -11.89 18.31 8.50
CA SER A 51 -11.17 17.04 8.40
C SER A 51 -9.73 17.27 7.95
N TRP A 52 -8.77 16.63 8.60
CA TRP A 52 -7.34 16.82 8.29
C TRP A 52 -6.51 15.60 8.69
N ASN A 53 -5.74 15.05 7.74
CA ASN A 53 -4.58 14.23 8.03
C ASN A 53 -3.44 15.13 8.55
N ILE A 54 -2.97 14.91 9.78
CA ILE A 54 -2.05 15.83 10.46
C ILE A 54 -0.59 15.35 10.52
N SER A 55 -0.23 14.30 9.80
CA SER A 55 1.18 13.82 9.67
C SER A 55 1.86 13.59 11.04
N SER A 56 1.17 12.94 11.99
CA SER A 56 1.55 12.77 13.40
C SER A 56 1.86 14.07 14.18
N ALA A 57 1.47 15.23 13.66
CA ALA A 57 1.88 16.56 14.12
C ALA A 57 3.41 16.72 14.23
N GLU A 58 4.16 16.03 13.35
CA GLU A 58 5.62 16.17 13.28
C GLU A 58 6.05 17.48 12.61
N SER A 59 7.37 17.72 12.59
CA SER A 59 7.96 18.85 11.90
C SER A 59 8.20 18.56 10.41
N SER A 60 7.72 19.46 9.56
CA SER A 60 8.22 19.66 8.21
C SER A 60 9.77 19.63 8.15
N ASN A 61 10.31 18.90 7.18
CA ASN A 61 11.75 18.79 6.87
C ASN A 61 12.39 20.12 6.45
N VAL A 62 11.60 21.16 6.18
CA VAL A 62 12.08 22.53 5.89
C VAL A 62 11.74 23.52 7.01
N ALA A 63 11.25 23.06 8.16
CA ALA A 63 11.00 23.90 9.32
C ALA A 63 12.33 24.51 9.84
N PRO A 64 12.42 25.84 10.08
CA PRO A 64 13.67 26.49 10.52
C PRO A 64 14.23 25.98 11.85
N ASP A 65 13.36 25.49 12.74
CA ASP A 65 13.71 24.74 13.95
C ASP A 65 12.73 23.56 14.08
N PRO A 66 13.12 22.34 13.64
CA PRO A 66 12.27 21.16 13.73
C PRO A 66 11.89 20.78 15.17
N ALA A 67 12.81 20.94 16.13
CA ALA A 67 12.57 20.58 17.53
C ALA A 67 11.59 21.53 18.24
N LEU A 68 11.61 22.82 17.87
CA LEU A 68 10.56 23.78 18.21
C LEU A 68 9.25 23.42 17.50
N ARG A 69 9.29 23.12 16.20
CA ARG A 69 8.09 22.85 15.40
C ARG A 69 7.31 21.63 15.92
N THR A 70 7.94 20.48 16.15
CA THR A 70 7.24 19.29 16.68
C THR A 70 6.60 19.55 18.05
N ARG A 71 7.18 20.43 18.88
CA ARG A 71 6.58 20.82 20.17
C ARG A 71 5.38 21.76 20.01
N GLU A 72 5.43 22.69 19.07
CA GLU A 72 4.37 23.68 18.84
C GLU A 72 3.27 23.19 17.89
N ALA A 73 3.53 22.21 17.02
CA ALA A 73 2.61 21.74 15.98
C ALA A 73 1.23 21.32 16.52
N PRO A 74 1.08 20.55 17.62
CA PRO A 74 -0.24 20.24 18.18
C PRO A 74 -1.05 21.48 18.60
N ARG A 75 -0.37 22.55 19.06
CA ARG A 75 -1.01 23.83 19.39
C ARG A 75 -1.39 24.60 18.11
N LEU A 76 -0.50 24.65 17.12
CA LEU A 76 -0.71 25.36 15.85
C LEU A 76 -1.83 24.71 15.01
N ILE A 77 -1.84 23.38 14.90
CA ILE A 77 -2.90 22.59 14.24
C ILE A 77 -4.25 22.88 14.88
N ARG A 78 -4.31 22.88 16.22
CA ARG A 78 -5.53 23.25 16.96
C ARG A 78 -5.99 24.66 16.66
N GLU A 79 -5.10 25.65 16.73
CA GLU A 79 -5.46 27.05 16.47
C GLU A 79 -5.94 27.27 15.03
N GLU A 80 -5.33 26.60 14.06
CA GLU A 80 -5.74 26.62 12.65
C GLU A 80 -7.13 25.99 12.44
N ILE A 81 -7.37 24.79 12.98
CA ILE A 81 -8.68 24.10 12.94
C ILE A 81 -9.77 24.97 13.59
N LEU A 82 -9.48 25.62 14.72
CA LEU A 82 -10.45 26.43 15.45
C LEU A 82 -10.81 27.75 14.74
N ARG A 83 -10.02 28.24 13.76
CA ARG A 83 -10.42 29.39 12.94
C ARG A 83 -11.75 29.18 12.22
N SER A 84 -12.05 27.95 11.83
CA SER A 84 -13.31 27.57 11.17
C SER A 84 -14.48 27.39 12.14
N GLN A 85 -14.24 27.42 13.45
CA GLN A 85 -15.22 27.15 14.53
C GLN A 85 -16.02 25.83 14.37
N PRO A 86 -15.36 24.72 13.98
CA PRO A 86 -16.04 23.48 13.58
C PRO A 86 -16.93 22.90 14.68
N ASP A 87 -18.05 22.32 14.29
CA ASP A 87 -18.92 21.54 15.17
C ASP A 87 -18.41 20.10 15.33
N VAL A 88 -17.75 19.60 14.29
CA VAL A 88 -17.12 18.27 14.24
C VAL A 88 -15.71 18.36 13.62
N ILE A 89 -14.76 17.66 14.22
CA ILE A 89 -13.36 17.55 13.79
C ILE A 89 -13.04 16.08 13.53
N ALA A 90 -12.56 15.76 12.34
CA ALA A 90 -12.14 14.42 11.93
C ALA A 90 -10.63 14.40 11.66
N LEU A 91 -9.84 13.78 12.54
CA LEU A 91 -8.38 13.74 12.42
C LEU A 91 -7.92 12.39 11.87
N GLN A 92 -6.87 12.41 11.06
CA GLN A 92 -6.13 11.24 10.58
C GLN A 92 -4.64 11.43 10.89
N GLU A 93 -3.89 10.32 11.00
CA GLU A 93 -2.49 10.30 11.46
C GLU A 93 -2.27 11.12 12.74
N THR A 94 -3.07 10.87 13.78
CA THR A 94 -2.79 11.40 15.13
C THR A 94 -1.77 10.49 15.84
N ALA A 95 -0.76 11.10 16.46
CA ALA A 95 0.43 10.40 16.96
C ALA A 95 0.18 9.37 18.09
N TYR A 96 -0.94 9.50 18.81
CA TYR A 96 -1.33 8.56 19.86
C TYR A 96 -2.85 8.60 20.09
N GLN A 97 -3.40 7.51 20.64
CA GLN A 97 -4.84 7.25 20.68
C GLN A 97 -5.69 8.37 21.30
N SER A 98 -5.18 9.09 22.30
CA SER A 98 -5.87 10.17 23.02
C SER A 98 -5.54 11.58 22.51
N PHE A 99 -4.74 11.74 21.46
CA PHE A 99 -4.22 13.03 20.99
C PHE A 99 -5.31 14.09 20.78
N GLY A 100 -6.35 13.80 19.99
CA GLY A 100 -7.40 14.78 19.72
C GLY A 100 -8.16 15.15 20.99
N ALA A 101 -8.47 14.17 21.83
CA ALA A 101 -9.15 14.39 23.10
C ALA A 101 -8.34 15.33 24.02
N GLU A 102 -7.03 15.12 24.16
CA GLU A 102 -6.15 15.95 24.99
C GLU A 102 -5.98 17.37 24.44
N ILE A 103 -5.69 17.48 23.13
CA ILE A 103 -5.39 18.77 22.49
C ILE A 103 -6.64 19.68 22.44
N PHE A 104 -7.84 19.12 22.16
CA PHE A 104 -9.07 19.90 21.95
C PHE A 104 -10.03 19.96 23.14
N ALA A 105 -9.83 19.20 24.23
CA ALA A 105 -10.71 19.24 25.41
C ALA A 105 -10.83 20.64 26.03
N SER A 106 -9.72 21.40 26.10
CA SER A 106 -9.70 22.78 26.61
C SER A 106 -10.52 23.76 25.75
N SER A 107 -10.75 23.39 24.49
CA SER A 107 -11.50 24.18 23.50
C SER A 107 -12.97 23.73 23.38
N GLY A 108 -13.44 22.86 24.28
CA GLY A 108 -14.84 22.46 24.35
C GLY A 108 -15.23 21.24 23.52
N TYR A 109 -14.29 20.44 23.03
CA TYR A 109 -14.57 19.23 22.25
C TYR A 109 -14.50 17.95 23.11
N VAL A 110 -15.08 16.89 22.58
CA VAL A 110 -15.08 15.53 23.15
C VAL A 110 -14.87 14.54 22.00
N SER A 111 -13.92 13.60 22.14
CA SER A 111 -13.78 12.50 21.19
C SER A 111 -14.90 11.49 21.34
N ILE A 112 -15.55 11.13 20.23
CA ILE A 112 -16.48 10.00 20.10
C ILE A 112 -15.70 8.67 20.15
N GLY A 113 -14.43 8.69 19.78
CA GLY A 113 -13.54 7.56 19.77
C GLY A 113 -12.29 7.80 18.93
N SER A 114 -11.34 6.89 19.11
CA SER A 114 -10.13 6.79 18.31
C SER A 114 -9.99 5.35 17.78
N GLN A 115 -9.27 5.18 16.67
CA GLN A 115 -9.10 3.91 15.95
C GLN A 115 -7.78 3.89 15.17
N THR A 116 -7.00 2.80 15.23
CA THR A 116 -5.75 2.69 14.46
C THR A 116 -6.01 2.59 12.96
N ALA A 117 -5.18 3.23 12.14
CA ALA A 117 -5.21 3.09 10.68
C ALA A 117 -4.73 1.69 10.24
N LEU A 118 -5.16 1.21 9.06
CA LEU A 118 -4.79 -0.13 8.56
C LEU A 118 -3.35 -0.24 8.02
N HIS A 119 -2.62 0.86 7.92
CA HIS A 119 -1.38 0.91 7.12
C HIS A 119 -0.29 1.84 7.68
N THR A 120 -0.54 2.45 8.83
CA THR A 120 0.43 3.13 9.69
C THR A 120 0.14 2.72 11.14
N ASN A 121 0.99 3.09 12.10
CA ASN A 121 0.76 2.79 13.52
C ASN A 121 -0.03 3.91 14.24
N GLU A 122 -0.66 4.81 13.48
CA GLU A 122 -1.25 6.06 13.95
C GLU A 122 -2.78 5.98 13.99
N TYR A 123 -3.41 7.01 14.54
CA TYR A 123 -4.83 6.94 14.91
C TYR A 123 -5.70 7.94 14.16
N VAL A 124 -6.87 7.45 13.76
CA VAL A 124 -8.04 8.20 13.29
C VAL A 124 -8.87 8.60 14.52
N ASP A 125 -9.19 9.88 14.66
CA ASP A 125 -10.03 10.42 15.75
C ASP A 125 -11.26 11.13 15.16
N LEU A 126 -12.36 11.17 15.91
CA LEU A 126 -13.59 11.89 15.59
C LEU A 126 -14.06 12.63 16.83
N LEU A 127 -14.03 13.96 16.78
CA LEU A 127 -14.39 14.83 17.90
C LEU A 127 -15.58 15.72 17.55
N VAL A 128 -16.43 15.98 18.53
CA VAL A 128 -17.59 16.88 18.39
C VAL A 128 -17.56 17.94 19.49
N LYS A 129 -18.21 19.09 19.27
CA LYS A 129 -18.48 20.05 20.35
C LYS A 129 -19.23 19.37 21.50
N ARG A 130 -18.89 19.72 22.74
CA ARG A 130 -19.46 19.11 23.97
C ARG A 130 -20.99 19.17 24.04
N GLU A 131 -21.62 20.17 23.41
CA GLU A 131 -23.09 20.25 23.29
C GLU A 131 -23.68 19.16 22.39
N LEU A 132 -22.99 18.78 21.30
CA LEU A 132 -23.37 17.69 20.39
C LEU A 132 -22.95 16.31 20.89
N ALA A 133 -21.99 16.24 21.83
CA ALA A 133 -21.61 14.99 22.51
C ALA A 133 -22.72 14.46 23.43
N ASN A 134 -23.62 15.34 23.90
CA ASN A 134 -24.71 14.94 24.79
C ASN A 134 -25.78 14.16 24.01
N GLY A 135 -25.91 12.87 24.29
CA GLY A 135 -26.75 11.95 23.51
C GLY A 135 -26.08 11.36 22.26
N ALA A 136 -24.79 11.65 22.03
CA ALA A 136 -24.05 11.04 20.93
C ALA A 136 -23.80 9.54 21.18
N ARG A 137 -23.88 8.71 20.12
CA ARG A 137 -23.65 7.26 20.20
C ARG A 137 -22.57 6.83 19.21
N ARG A 138 -21.44 6.28 19.68
CA ARG A 138 -20.45 5.61 18.81
C ARG A 138 -21.10 4.45 18.04
N ILE A 139 -20.76 4.34 16.77
CA ILE A 139 -21.13 3.21 15.92
C ILE A 139 -19.94 2.26 15.92
N SER A 140 -20.15 0.98 16.21
CA SER A 140 -19.12 -0.04 16.00
C SER A 140 -19.05 -0.32 14.49
N LEU A 141 -17.93 -0.01 13.86
CA LEU A 141 -17.72 -0.23 12.43
C LEU A 141 -16.87 -1.49 12.23
N GLN A 142 -17.52 -2.56 11.80
CA GLN A 142 -16.92 -3.90 11.68
C GLN A 142 -17.20 -4.48 10.28
N SER A 143 -16.47 -5.51 9.88
CA SER A 143 -16.85 -6.32 8.72
C SER A 143 -16.61 -7.80 9.04
N PHE A 144 -17.10 -8.68 8.18
CA PHE A 144 -16.83 -10.12 8.27
C PHE A 144 -15.32 -10.48 8.29
N GLN A 145 -14.44 -9.53 7.94
CA GLN A 145 -12.99 -9.72 7.90
C GLN A 145 -12.23 -8.91 8.96
N MET A 146 -12.85 -7.93 9.62
CA MET A 146 -12.19 -7.01 10.56
C MET A 146 -13.15 -6.56 11.67
N ASN A 147 -12.79 -6.82 12.93
CA ASN A 147 -13.58 -6.40 14.10
C ASN A 147 -13.63 -4.87 14.27
N GLU A 148 -12.67 -4.15 13.68
CA GLU A 148 -12.62 -2.69 13.66
C GLU A 148 -12.14 -2.24 12.26
N LEU A 149 -12.94 -1.44 11.57
CA LEU A 149 -12.56 -0.79 10.31
C LEU A 149 -11.72 0.47 10.60
N PRO A 150 -10.90 0.99 9.66
CA PRO A 150 -10.05 2.17 9.88
C PRO A 150 -10.85 3.48 9.84
N ALA A 151 -11.85 3.58 10.71
CA ALA A 151 -12.77 4.68 10.81
C ALA A 151 -13.38 4.75 12.21
N VAL A 152 -13.60 5.96 12.71
CA VAL A 152 -14.43 6.23 13.89
C VAL A 152 -15.73 6.84 13.40
N ALA A 153 -16.86 6.37 13.91
CA ALA A 153 -18.16 6.94 13.61
C ALA A 153 -19.06 7.07 14.83
N GLY A 154 -19.99 8.02 14.77
CA GLY A 154 -21.05 8.17 15.76
C GLY A 154 -22.31 8.82 15.17
N ILE A 155 -23.41 8.69 15.88
CA ILE A 155 -24.63 9.46 15.63
C ILE A 155 -24.64 10.66 16.59
N ILE A 156 -24.92 11.85 16.05
CA ILE A 156 -25.24 13.06 16.81
C ILE A 156 -26.70 13.48 16.54
N ALA A 157 -27.31 14.20 17.46
CA ALA A 157 -28.57 14.89 17.26
C ALA A 157 -28.32 16.41 17.10
N LEU A 158 -29.01 17.03 16.15
CA LEU A 158 -29.04 18.49 15.99
C LEU A 158 -30.17 19.08 16.84
N LYS A 159 -30.14 20.41 17.05
CA LYS A 159 -31.13 21.12 17.90
C LYS A 159 -32.56 20.96 17.37
N ASN A 160 -32.74 20.91 16.04
CA ASN A 160 -34.02 20.66 15.36
C ASN A 160 -34.39 19.16 15.24
N GLY A 161 -33.99 18.33 16.22
CA GLY A 161 -34.28 16.88 16.29
C GLY A 161 -33.54 15.97 15.30
N THR A 162 -33.10 16.51 14.16
CA THR A 162 -32.46 15.80 13.04
C THR A 162 -31.25 14.97 13.49
N ARG A 163 -31.20 13.69 13.12
CA ARG A 163 -30.12 12.77 13.51
C ARG A 163 -29.11 12.59 12.38
N ILE A 164 -27.84 12.82 12.65
CA ILE A 164 -26.75 12.71 11.68
C ILE A 164 -25.76 11.62 12.09
N ALA A 165 -25.53 10.65 11.23
CA ALA A 165 -24.40 9.73 11.35
C ALA A 165 -23.15 10.39 10.74
N ILE A 166 -22.09 10.58 11.53
CA ILE A 166 -20.84 11.20 11.07
C ILE A 166 -19.63 10.30 11.36
N ALA A 167 -18.67 10.29 10.43
CA ALA A 167 -17.52 9.40 10.46
C ALA A 167 -16.23 10.07 9.95
N SER A 168 -15.12 9.76 10.63
CA SER A 168 -13.73 10.04 10.27
C SER A 168 -13.09 8.73 9.77
N LEU A 169 -12.35 8.72 8.66
CA LEU A 169 -11.65 7.53 8.15
C LEU A 169 -10.21 7.80 7.69
N HIS A 170 -9.38 6.75 7.61
CA HIS A 170 -8.09 6.77 6.91
C HIS A 170 -7.87 5.49 6.11
N LEU A 171 -7.94 5.59 4.78
CA LEU A 171 -7.85 4.43 3.88
C LEU A 171 -6.42 4.21 3.34
N PRO A 172 -6.04 2.98 2.95
CA PRO A 172 -4.69 2.64 2.46
C PRO A 172 -4.13 3.52 1.34
N HIS A 173 -2.87 3.97 1.49
CA HIS A 173 -2.28 5.04 0.66
C HIS A 173 -1.84 4.67 -0.76
N THR A 174 -1.56 3.41 -1.12
CA THR A 174 -0.99 3.08 -2.45
C THR A 174 -2.04 3.22 -3.56
N LYS A 175 -1.65 3.54 -4.80
CA LYS A 175 -2.62 3.62 -5.90
C LYS A 175 -3.29 2.25 -6.13
N GLU A 176 -2.48 1.20 -5.99
CA GLU A 176 -2.77 -0.21 -6.19
C GLU A 176 -3.82 -0.73 -5.19
N ALA A 177 -3.95 -0.12 -4.01
CA ALA A 177 -4.99 -0.44 -3.03
C ALA A 177 -6.41 0.03 -3.40
N ALA A 178 -6.65 0.62 -4.58
CA ALA A 178 -7.98 1.10 -4.99
C ALA A 178 -9.12 0.07 -4.83
N PRO A 179 -8.98 -1.22 -5.22
CA PRO A 179 -10.05 -2.22 -5.01
C PRO A 179 -10.30 -2.51 -3.52
N PHE A 180 -9.26 -2.47 -2.68
CA PHE A 180 -9.41 -2.65 -1.24
C PHE A 180 -10.03 -1.43 -0.57
N ARG A 181 -9.71 -0.21 -1.04
CA ARG A 181 -10.41 1.01 -0.63
C ARG A 181 -11.90 0.97 -0.95
N GLU A 182 -12.28 0.46 -2.12
CA GLU A 182 -13.68 0.30 -2.52
C GLU A 182 -14.44 -0.61 -1.55
N VAL A 183 -13.85 -1.76 -1.18
CA VAL A 183 -14.41 -2.69 -0.18
C VAL A 183 -14.51 -2.05 1.21
N LEU A 184 -13.45 -1.39 1.68
CA LEU A 184 -13.43 -0.70 2.98
C LEU A 184 -14.46 0.41 3.05
N CYS A 185 -14.49 1.29 2.05
CA CYS A 185 -15.42 2.40 1.94
C CYS A 185 -16.86 1.89 1.84
N GLY A 186 -17.11 0.82 1.08
CA GLY A 186 -18.41 0.16 0.98
C GLY A 186 -18.90 -0.36 2.34
N ALA A 187 -18.07 -1.11 3.07
CA ALA A 187 -18.43 -1.64 4.39
C ALA A 187 -18.72 -0.52 5.43
N ILE A 188 -17.99 0.60 5.37
CA ILE A 188 -18.26 1.78 6.21
C ILE A 188 -19.58 2.44 5.78
N MET A 189 -19.75 2.74 4.49
CA MET A 189 -20.93 3.39 3.92
C MET A 189 -22.22 2.59 4.15
N GLU A 190 -22.15 1.26 4.12
CA GLU A 190 -23.27 0.35 4.39
C GLU A 190 -23.71 0.44 5.85
N GLN A 191 -22.77 0.33 6.79
CA GLN A 191 -23.08 0.42 8.22
C GLN A 191 -23.60 1.80 8.63
N LEU A 192 -23.05 2.88 8.06
CA LEU A 192 -23.60 4.23 8.26
C LEU A 192 -25.02 4.36 7.68
N THR A 193 -25.28 3.77 6.51
CA THR A 193 -26.63 3.75 5.90
C THR A 193 -27.62 2.96 6.76
N SER A 194 -27.20 1.84 7.35
CA SER A 194 -28.06 1.00 8.22
C SER A 194 -28.49 1.67 9.54
N GLN A 195 -27.89 2.81 9.92
CA GLN A 195 -28.29 3.55 11.14
C GLN A 195 -29.63 4.31 10.98
N ASN A 196 -30.21 4.39 9.77
CA ASN A 196 -31.48 5.07 9.48
C ASN A 196 -31.53 6.51 10.03
N CYS A 197 -30.45 7.27 9.79
CA CYS A 197 -30.31 8.68 10.15
C CYS A 197 -30.79 9.60 9.01
N ASP A 198 -31.26 10.80 9.35
CA ASP A 198 -31.72 11.81 8.40
C ASP A 198 -30.63 12.29 7.44
N GLY A 199 -29.38 12.22 7.90
CA GLY A 199 -28.20 12.45 7.07
C GLY A 199 -27.01 11.64 7.52
N ILE A 200 -26.09 11.45 6.57
CA ILE A 200 -24.82 10.77 6.76
C ILE A 200 -23.70 11.66 6.22
N ILE A 201 -22.61 11.79 6.98
CA ILE A 201 -21.38 12.50 6.59
C ILE A 201 -20.21 11.54 6.78
N LEU A 202 -19.49 11.21 5.71
CA LEU A 202 -18.26 10.42 5.76
C LEU A 202 -17.10 11.27 5.25
N THR A 203 -16.14 11.56 6.11
CA THR A 203 -14.98 12.40 5.81
C THR A 203 -13.68 11.79 6.32
N GLY A 204 -12.55 12.31 5.85
CA GLY A 204 -11.21 11.83 6.21
C GLY A 204 -10.30 11.74 5.00
N ASP A 205 -9.15 11.10 5.19
CA ASP A 205 -8.23 10.76 4.11
C ASP A 205 -8.65 9.44 3.46
N PHE A 206 -9.29 9.55 2.30
CA PHE A 206 -9.70 8.40 1.51
C PHE A 206 -8.53 7.83 0.70
N ASN A 207 -7.40 8.53 0.57
CA ASN A 207 -6.29 8.17 -0.31
C ASN A 207 -6.68 7.86 -1.78
N MET A 208 -7.87 8.28 -2.20
CA MET A 208 -8.46 7.94 -3.49
C MET A 208 -7.94 8.84 -4.61
N ARG A 209 -7.67 8.25 -5.77
CA ARG A 209 -7.33 8.96 -7.00
C ARG A 209 -8.62 9.24 -7.79
N GLY A 210 -8.56 10.24 -8.68
CA GLY A 210 -9.74 10.75 -9.42
C GLY A 210 -10.48 9.76 -10.33
N PHE A 211 -10.00 8.52 -10.50
CA PHE A 211 -10.70 7.46 -11.23
C PHE A 211 -11.67 6.67 -10.34
N GLU A 212 -11.47 6.68 -9.02
CA GLU A 212 -12.25 5.91 -8.03
C GLU A 212 -13.56 6.61 -7.65
N ASP A 213 -13.61 7.93 -7.83
CA ASP A 213 -14.74 8.83 -7.59
C ASP A 213 -16.10 8.23 -8.01
N LYS A 214 -16.22 7.90 -9.30
CA LYS A 214 -17.49 7.42 -9.91
C LYS A 214 -17.96 6.06 -9.40
N THR A 215 -17.09 5.29 -8.77
CA THR A 215 -17.45 3.99 -8.18
C THR A 215 -17.88 4.20 -6.73
N THR A 216 -17.11 4.96 -5.95
CA THR A 216 -17.44 5.30 -4.56
C THR A 216 -18.76 6.07 -4.43
N GLU A 217 -19.03 7.01 -5.34
CA GLU A 217 -20.29 7.75 -5.42
C GLU A 217 -21.53 6.87 -5.68
N LYS A 218 -21.34 5.61 -6.10
CA LYS A 218 -22.40 4.61 -6.35
C LYS A 218 -22.52 3.53 -5.26
N LEU A 219 -21.57 3.46 -4.33
CA LEU A 219 -21.60 2.43 -3.27
C LEU A 219 -22.87 2.55 -2.41
N CYS A 220 -23.38 1.41 -1.93
CA CYS A 220 -24.54 1.32 -1.03
C CYS A 220 -25.79 2.05 -1.58
N GLY A 221 -26.08 1.85 -2.87
CA GLY A 221 -27.20 2.49 -3.58
C GLY A 221 -26.95 3.94 -4.02
N GLY A 222 -25.73 4.44 -3.87
CA GLY A 222 -25.33 5.79 -4.27
C GLY A 222 -26.01 6.89 -3.45
N LYS A 223 -26.43 7.97 -4.13
CA LYS A 223 -26.87 9.26 -3.55
C LYS A 223 -25.81 9.99 -2.71
N TRP A 224 -24.53 9.62 -2.82
CA TRP A 224 -23.43 10.33 -2.15
C TRP A 224 -23.04 11.60 -2.92
N LYS A 225 -23.16 12.75 -2.25
CA LYS A 225 -22.76 14.08 -2.72
C LYS A 225 -21.32 14.36 -2.28
N ASP A 226 -20.41 14.61 -3.23
CA ASP A 226 -19.02 14.99 -2.95
C ASP A 226 -18.97 16.49 -2.61
N ALA A 227 -18.56 16.84 -1.39
CA ALA A 227 -18.61 18.22 -0.90
C ALA A 227 -17.83 19.21 -1.78
N TRP A 228 -16.70 18.79 -2.37
CA TRP A 228 -15.93 19.66 -3.27
C TRP A 228 -16.64 19.87 -4.62
N LYS A 229 -17.38 18.88 -5.12
CA LYS A 229 -18.07 18.97 -6.42
C LYS A 229 -19.34 19.81 -6.35
N GLU A 230 -20.08 19.70 -5.24
CA GLU A 230 -21.36 20.39 -5.06
C GLU A 230 -21.20 21.84 -4.56
N ALA A 231 -20.26 22.09 -3.65
CA ALA A 231 -20.15 23.40 -2.96
C ALA A 231 -19.06 24.33 -3.53
N THR A 232 -18.48 24.03 -4.70
CA THR A 232 -17.51 24.91 -5.37
C THR A 232 -17.98 25.33 -6.76
N ASN A 233 -17.64 26.56 -7.15
CA ASN A 233 -17.78 27.08 -8.51
C ASN A 233 -16.47 26.95 -9.29
N THR A 234 -16.50 27.15 -10.62
CA THR A 234 -15.35 26.99 -11.54
C THR A 234 -14.05 27.72 -11.15
N LYS A 235 -14.12 28.80 -10.34
CA LYS A 235 -12.94 29.44 -9.75
C LYS A 235 -12.48 28.67 -8.51
N THR A 236 -13.31 28.66 -7.47
CA THR A 236 -13.00 28.03 -6.16
C THR A 236 -12.64 26.55 -6.28
N ALA A 237 -13.25 25.84 -7.23
CA ALA A 237 -12.95 24.45 -7.55
C ALA A 237 -11.48 24.24 -7.92
N LYS A 238 -10.86 25.17 -8.67
CA LYS A 238 -9.44 25.08 -9.05
C LYS A 238 -8.52 25.34 -7.86
N GLU A 239 -8.87 26.35 -7.05
CA GLU A 239 -8.10 26.82 -5.89
C GLU A 239 -8.13 25.81 -4.73
N THR A 240 -9.20 25.03 -4.60
CA THR A 240 -9.41 24.04 -3.52
C THR A 240 -9.24 22.58 -3.94
N LYS A 241 -8.88 22.30 -5.21
CA LYS A 241 -8.91 20.93 -5.77
C LYS A 241 -8.00 19.93 -5.07
N PHE A 242 -6.82 20.38 -4.66
CA PHE A 242 -5.75 19.50 -4.22
C PHE A 242 -5.52 19.68 -2.72
N THR A 243 -5.81 18.61 -1.98
CA THR A 243 -5.56 18.51 -0.55
C THR A 243 -4.13 18.04 -0.27
N TRP A 244 -3.49 17.34 -1.22
CA TRP A 244 -2.07 17.00 -1.18
C TRP A 244 -1.35 17.65 -2.36
N ASN A 245 -0.29 18.43 -2.11
CA ASN A 245 0.33 19.29 -3.14
C ASN A 245 1.83 19.56 -2.90
N SER A 246 2.68 18.55 -3.14
CA SER A 246 4.14 18.69 -3.00
C SER A 246 4.84 19.60 -4.02
N ARG A 247 4.09 20.28 -4.90
CA ARG A 247 4.63 21.34 -5.76
C ARG A 247 4.82 22.66 -5.03
N VAL A 248 4.19 22.82 -3.87
CA VAL A 248 4.20 24.04 -3.05
C VAL A 248 4.42 23.68 -1.58
N ASN A 249 3.78 22.62 -1.10
CA ASN A 249 4.02 22.07 0.24
C ASN A 249 5.32 21.25 0.24
N MET A 250 6.38 21.79 0.83
CA MET A 250 7.69 21.12 0.93
C MET A 250 7.89 20.46 2.29
N TYR A 251 6.81 20.06 2.99
CA TYR A 251 6.86 19.35 4.27
C TYR A 251 7.87 18.18 4.27
N HIS A 252 7.97 17.42 3.17
CA HIS A 252 8.93 16.31 3.03
C HIS A 252 10.31 16.70 2.47
N GLY A 253 10.54 17.98 2.17
CA GLY A 253 11.77 18.51 1.57
C GLY A 253 11.65 18.82 0.06
N PRO A 254 12.51 19.69 -0.49
CA PRO A 254 12.41 20.18 -1.87
C PRO A 254 12.75 19.13 -2.94
N GLU A 255 13.53 18.11 -2.59
CA GLU A 255 13.93 17.00 -3.48
C GLU A 255 12.84 15.90 -3.59
N ASN A 256 11.70 16.06 -2.91
CA ASN A 256 10.65 15.04 -2.92
C ASN A 256 9.81 15.06 -4.23
N PHE A 257 9.10 13.97 -4.50
CA PHE A 257 8.34 13.79 -5.75
C PHE A 257 7.24 14.86 -5.92
N GLN A 258 7.30 15.65 -7.01
CA GLN A 258 6.36 16.74 -7.26
C GLN A 258 5.04 16.25 -7.89
N TRP A 259 4.00 16.12 -7.07
CA TRP A 259 2.68 15.62 -7.45
C TRP A 259 1.55 16.41 -6.76
N THR A 260 0.30 16.15 -7.17
CA THR A 260 -0.90 16.82 -6.66
C THR A 260 -2.07 15.85 -6.66
N CYS A 261 -2.78 15.72 -5.54
CA CYS A 261 -3.94 14.84 -5.43
C CYS A 261 -5.03 15.38 -4.49
N ARG A 262 -6.17 14.68 -4.50
CA ARG A 262 -7.35 14.95 -3.67
C ARG A 262 -7.67 13.68 -2.87
N LEU A 263 -6.81 13.44 -1.88
CA LEU A 263 -6.81 12.25 -1.04
C LEU A 263 -7.95 12.36 -0.01
N ASP A 264 -7.98 13.51 0.67
CA ASP A 264 -8.97 13.92 1.65
C ASP A 264 -10.28 14.35 0.99
N ARG A 265 -11.40 13.88 1.54
CA ARG A 265 -12.74 14.08 0.98
C ARG A 265 -13.81 14.17 2.07
N CYS A 266 -14.97 14.66 1.67
CA CYS A 266 -16.19 14.60 2.47
C CYS A 266 -17.35 14.24 1.54
N TYR A 267 -18.03 13.13 1.84
CA TYR A 267 -19.23 12.67 1.15
C TYR A 267 -20.44 12.81 2.07
N VAL A 268 -21.51 13.43 1.58
CA VAL A 268 -22.77 13.63 2.31
C VAL A 268 -23.89 12.85 1.62
N LYS A 269 -24.70 12.13 2.38
CA LYS A 269 -25.90 11.42 1.88
C LYS A 269 -27.08 11.78 2.77
N SER A 270 -27.93 12.66 2.26
CA SER A 270 -29.15 13.13 2.93
C SER A 270 -30.07 13.78 1.89
N GLU A 271 -31.38 13.67 2.12
CA GLU A 271 -32.41 14.37 1.36
C GLU A 271 -32.79 15.72 1.98
N LYS A 272 -32.50 15.91 3.28
CA LYS A 272 -32.63 17.19 4.02
C LYS A 272 -31.34 18.04 4.00
N GLY A 273 -30.18 17.40 3.79
CA GLY A 273 -28.86 18.02 3.84
C GLY A 273 -28.48 18.78 2.56
N THR A 274 -28.19 20.07 2.71
CA THR A 274 -27.73 20.97 1.65
C THR A 274 -26.31 21.45 1.91
N LEU A 275 -25.37 21.05 1.06
CA LEU A 275 -23.98 21.52 1.09
C LEU A 275 -23.92 23.01 0.72
N LYS A 276 -23.23 23.82 1.55
CA LYS A 276 -23.13 25.28 1.40
C LYS A 276 -21.71 25.78 1.14
N HIS A 277 -20.70 25.09 1.65
CA HIS A 277 -19.31 25.51 1.52
C HIS A 277 -18.35 24.33 1.49
N PHE A 278 -17.29 24.46 0.69
CA PHE A 278 -16.06 23.68 0.77
C PHE A 278 -14.87 24.63 0.68
N GLY A 279 -13.87 24.43 1.54
CA GLY A 279 -12.64 25.20 1.59
C GLY A 279 -11.45 24.36 2.07
N LEU A 280 -10.26 24.95 2.04
CA LEU A 280 -9.03 24.38 2.59
C LEU A 280 -8.59 25.17 3.83
N ILE A 281 -7.95 24.49 4.79
CA ILE A 281 -7.27 25.07 5.97
C ILE A 281 -5.83 24.54 6.04
N GLY A 282 -4.94 25.22 6.76
CA GLY A 282 -3.53 24.82 6.83
C GLY A 282 -2.79 24.85 5.49
N ASN A 283 -3.39 25.48 4.47
CA ASN A 283 -2.87 25.55 3.10
C ASN A 283 -2.00 26.79 2.84
N GLN A 284 -1.58 27.47 3.90
CA GLN A 284 -0.60 28.57 3.88
C GLN A 284 0.67 28.15 4.63
N PRO A 285 1.85 28.62 4.20
CA PRO A 285 3.10 28.30 4.88
C PRO A 285 3.18 28.90 6.29
N VAL A 286 3.78 28.17 7.22
CA VAL A 286 3.95 28.58 8.62
C VAL A 286 4.92 29.75 8.69
N ASP A 287 4.52 30.79 9.43
CA ASP A 287 5.26 32.05 9.60
C ASP A 287 5.67 32.74 8.27
N GLY A 288 5.01 32.40 7.16
CA GLY A 288 5.32 32.89 5.82
C GLY A 288 6.50 32.22 5.11
N ASN A 289 7.12 31.20 5.72
CA ASN A 289 8.29 30.51 5.16
C ASN A 289 7.87 29.56 4.01
N GLY A 290 8.02 30.02 2.76
CA GLY A 290 7.57 29.28 1.58
C GLY A 290 8.09 27.83 1.53
N GLY A 291 7.17 26.87 1.55
CA GLY A 291 7.47 25.44 1.57
C GLY A 291 7.28 24.77 2.94
N ASP A 292 7.24 25.53 4.04
CA ASP A 292 7.10 25.00 5.39
C ASP A 292 5.63 24.97 5.86
N TYR A 293 5.11 23.79 6.22
CA TYR A 293 3.68 23.57 6.54
C TYR A 293 3.50 22.75 7.84
N LEU A 294 2.27 22.72 8.37
CA LEU A 294 1.91 21.96 9.58
C LEU A 294 1.65 20.46 9.35
N SER A 295 1.46 20.06 8.10
CA SER A 295 1.21 18.70 7.62
C SER A 295 1.54 18.70 6.11
N ASP A 296 1.80 17.55 5.50
CA ASP A 296 1.92 17.45 4.03
C ASP A 296 0.56 17.45 3.31
N HIS A 297 -0.52 17.19 4.06
CA HIS A 297 -1.91 17.43 3.67
C HIS A 297 -2.37 18.84 4.07
N TYR A 298 -3.30 19.38 3.28
CA TYR A 298 -4.13 20.54 3.61
C TYR A 298 -5.48 20.02 4.13
N GLY A 299 -5.90 20.49 5.30
CA GLY A 299 -7.20 20.15 5.85
C GLY A 299 -8.35 20.70 5.00
N ILE A 300 -9.50 20.05 5.06
CA ILE A 300 -10.73 20.48 4.39
C ILE A 300 -11.73 21.03 5.42
N VAL A 301 -12.44 22.09 5.06
CA VAL A 301 -13.58 22.62 5.82
C VAL A 301 -14.85 22.54 4.97
N VAL A 302 -15.92 22.02 5.54
CA VAL A 302 -17.21 21.81 4.88
C VAL A 302 -18.32 22.42 5.73
N LYS A 303 -19.31 23.06 5.11
CA LYS A 303 -20.57 23.44 5.77
C LYS A 303 -21.76 22.82 5.07
N CYS A 304 -22.67 22.23 5.85
CA CYS A 304 -23.89 21.59 5.37
C CYS A 304 -25.05 21.93 6.29
N ASP A 305 -26.16 22.39 5.73
CA ASP A 305 -27.37 22.76 6.47
C ASP A 305 -28.38 21.62 6.42
N PHE A 306 -29.02 21.32 7.55
CA PHE A 306 -30.01 20.26 7.67
C PHE A 306 -31.36 20.81 8.15
N ALA A 307 -32.38 20.72 7.28
CA ALA A 307 -33.77 21.05 7.63
C ALA A 307 -34.32 20.11 8.72
N SER A 308 -35.36 20.58 9.42
CA SER A 308 -35.98 19.90 10.57
C SER A 308 -36.63 18.55 10.22
N SER A 309 -37.08 17.81 11.24
CA SER A 309 -37.72 16.50 11.09
C SER A 309 -39.22 16.51 11.35
N ASP A 310 -40.01 16.52 10.27
CA ASP A 310 -41.42 16.14 10.25
C ASP A 310 -41.60 14.68 10.71
N SER A 311 -41.61 14.46 12.03
CA SER A 311 -41.85 13.15 12.64
C SER A 311 -42.77 13.25 13.84
N THR A 312 -44.06 13.13 13.58
CA THR A 312 -45.09 12.87 14.58
C THR A 312 -44.88 11.48 15.19
N LEU A 313 -44.04 11.41 16.23
CA LEU A 313 -43.88 10.19 17.01
C LEU A 313 -45.15 9.92 17.84
N VAL A 314 -45.55 8.65 17.88
CA VAL A 314 -46.75 8.20 18.56
C VAL A 314 -46.54 8.26 20.08
N ASN A 315 -47.46 8.93 20.78
CA ASN A 315 -47.52 8.93 22.24
C ASN A 315 -48.06 7.59 22.74
N ASP A 316 -47.18 6.66 23.11
CA ASP A 316 -47.55 5.56 24.02
C ASP A 316 -47.45 6.05 25.49
N ALA A 317 -48.52 5.79 26.25
CA ALA A 317 -48.91 6.65 27.35
C ALA A 317 -48.11 6.51 28.65
N VAL A 318 -47.94 7.64 29.35
CA VAL A 318 -47.62 7.66 30.78
C VAL A 318 -48.91 7.63 31.60
N SER A 319 -49.09 6.60 32.42
CA SER A 319 -49.88 6.67 33.67
C SER A 319 -49.34 5.61 34.64
N SER A 320 -48.95 5.83 35.91
CA SER A 320 -49.19 6.86 36.95
C SER A 320 -50.04 6.35 38.14
N VAL A 321 -49.49 5.40 38.90
CA VAL A 321 -49.80 5.09 40.31
C VAL A 321 -48.49 4.54 40.91
N GLY A 322 -48.04 4.85 42.13
CA GLY A 322 -48.49 5.79 43.17
C GLY A 322 -47.62 5.60 44.43
N ASP A 323 -47.53 6.59 45.31
CA ASP A 323 -46.72 6.52 46.54
C ASP A 323 -47.24 5.52 47.60
N THR A 324 -46.39 5.18 48.58
CA THR A 324 -46.69 4.99 50.03
C THR A 324 -46.22 3.67 50.68
N ILE A 325 -45.09 3.77 51.41
CA ILE A 325 -44.74 3.10 52.69
C ILE A 325 -44.46 1.58 52.75
N SER A 326 -43.50 1.25 53.63
CA SER A 326 -42.88 -0.04 53.97
C SER A 326 -43.76 -1.13 54.58
N LEU A 327 -43.33 -2.40 54.48
CA LEU A 327 -42.86 -3.17 55.65
C LEU A 327 -42.09 -4.47 55.28
N PHE A 328 -41.25 -4.89 56.22
CA PHE A 328 -40.56 -6.18 56.45
C PHE A 328 -41.34 -7.43 55.95
N ASN A 329 -40.77 -8.62 55.64
CA ASN A 329 -39.48 -9.29 55.96
C ASN A 329 -39.29 -10.53 55.01
N THR A 330 -38.25 -11.38 54.94
CA THR A 330 -36.95 -11.62 55.64
C THR A 330 -36.00 -12.44 54.72
N ALA A 331 -34.71 -12.56 55.10
CA ALA A 331 -33.80 -13.73 54.89
C ALA A 331 -33.28 -14.09 53.46
N THR A 332 -31.98 -14.39 53.24
CA THR A 332 -30.79 -14.35 54.13
C THR A 332 -29.48 -14.10 53.37
N ASN A 333 -28.54 -13.42 54.03
CA ASN A 333 -27.10 -13.30 53.68
C ASN A 333 -26.35 -14.65 53.83
N PRO A 334 -25.01 -14.78 53.56
CA PRO A 334 -23.97 -13.79 53.19
C PRO A 334 -23.19 -14.14 51.88
N SER A 335 -22.17 -13.40 51.37
CA SER A 335 -21.52 -12.13 51.78
C SER A 335 -20.66 -11.49 50.64
N LYS A 336 -20.71 -10.15 50.53
CA LYS A 336 -19.60 -9.16 50.40
C LYS A 336 -18.42 -9.44 49.40
N GLY A 337 -17.94 -8.52 48.55
CA GLY A 337 -18.03 -7.04 48.50
C GLY A 337 -16.94 -6.36 49.37
N GLY A 338 -16.13 -5.38 48.94
CA GLY A 338 -16.02 -4.67 47.65
C GLY A 338 -16.02 -3.14 47.88
N SER A 339 -14.96 -2.41 47.50
CA SER A 339 -14.96 -0.93 47.49
C SER A 339 -13.82 -0.27 46.69
N ASN A 340 -14.16 0.89 46.13
CA ASN A 340 -13.40 1.76 45.22
C ASN A 340 -12.02 2.26 45.72
N ALA A 341 -11.22 2.74 44.75
CA ALA A 341 -10.09 3.62 45.01
C ALA A 341 -10.50 5.03 45.46
N ALA A 342 -9.66 5.67 46.28
CA ALA A 342 -9.39 7.10 46.23
C ALA A 342 -8.11 7.46 47.03
N ALA A 343 -7.52 8.61 46.70
CA ALA A 343 -6.83 9.53 47.61
C ALA A 343 -5.60 9.05 48.43
N LEU A 344 -4.42 9.40 47.89
CA LEU A 344 -3.38 10.22 48.57
C LEU A 344 -2.58 9.67 49.79
N ARG A 345 -1.24 9.69 49.60
CA ARG A 345 -0.21 10.12 50.59
C ARG A 345 0.02 9.28 51.87
N ALA A 346 0.71 8.16 51.71
CA ALA A 346 1.80 7.73 52.62
C ALA A 346 2.89 7.08 51.74
N ALA A 347 4.14 7.55 51.72
CA ALA A 347 5.16 7.46 52.79
C ALA A 347 5.45 5.98 53.17
N ARG A 348 6.47 5.31 52.61
CA ARG A 348 7.94 5.49 52.76
C ARG A 348 8.48 4.66 53.95
N LEU A 349 9.25 3.59 53.65
CA LEU A 349 9.96 2.70 54.58
C LEU A 349 9.01 1.79 55.42
N GLN A 350 9.37 0.63 56.01
CA GLN A 350 10.50 -0.32 55.83
C GLN A 350 10.15 -1.65 56.53
N ARG A 351 10.70 -2.78 56.03
CA ARG A 351 11.16 -3.98 56.78
C ARG A 351 11.84 -4.91 55.74
N PHE A 352 13.13 -5.27 55.76
CA PHE A 352 14.11 -5.50 56.85
C PHE A 352 13.67 -6.61 57.83
N GLU A 353 14.48 -7.63 58.16
CA GLU A 353 15.86 -7.99 57.72
C GLU A 353 16.23 -9.42 58.18
N ASN A 354 17.52 -9.78 58.06
CA ASN A 354 18.32 -10.79 58.79
C ASN A 354 18.62 -12.09 58.01
N ALA A 355 19.84 -12.66 58.06
CA ALA A 355 21.12 -12.26 58.69
C ALA A 355 22.26 -13.12 58.09
N ALA A 356 23.55 -12.76 58.05
CA ALA A 356 24.31 -11.53 58.35
C ALA A 356 25.61 -11.58 57.48
N SER A 357 26.81 -11.00 57.73
CA SER A 357 27.44 -10.31 58.88
C SER A 357 28.71 -9.53 58.43
N SER A 358 29.21 -8.66 59.32
CA SER A 358 30.61 -8.19 59.51
C SER A 358 31.52 -7.95 58.26
N SER A 359 31.82 -6.71 57.83
CA SER A 359 32.75 -5.69 58.42
C SER A 359 34.12 -5.68 57.71
N THR A 360 34.86 -4.57 57.49
CA THR A 360 34.71 -3.14 57.85
C THR A 360 35.64 -2.24 57.00
N ASN A 361 35.39 -0.91 57.01
CA ASN A 361 36.34 0.20 56.78
C ASN A 361 36.93 0.51 55.37
N LYS A 362 36.56 1.69 54.87
CA LYS A 362 37.41 2.65 54.10
C LYS A 362 38.25 3.51 55.10
N PRO A 363 39.14 4.46 54.72
CA PRO A 363 39.51 5.04 53.40
C PRO A 363 41.01 4.76 53.05
N THR A 364 41.82 5.43 52.20
CA THR A 364 42.01 6.86 51.81
C THR A 364 42.69 7.06 50.43
N THR A 365 42.78 8.34 50.04
CA THR A 365 43.38 8.99 48.86
C THR A 365 44.91 8.83 48.67
N ARG A 366 45.41 9.31 47.51
CA ARG A 366 46.81 9.75 47.20
C ARG A 366 47.88 8.64 47.05
N ASP A 367 48.99 8.83 46.31
CA ASP A 367 49.32 9.78 45.22
C ASP A 367 50.44 9.21 44.30
N THR A 368 50.74 9.92 43.21
CA THR A 368 51.99 9.92 42.38
C THR A 368 53.14 8.89 42.57
N LYS A 369 53.70 8.45 41.41
CA LYS A 369 55.17 8.30 41.12
C LYS A 369 55.97 7.17 41.83
N GLN A 370 57.14 6.71 41.35
CA GLN A 370 57.80 6.65 40.02
C GLN A 370 58.99 5.65 40.10
N LYS A 371 59.51 5.20 38.94
CA LYS A 371 60.87 4.63 38.72
C LYS A 371 61.18 3.27 39.39
N GLU A 372 61.54 2.25 38.60
CA GLU A 372 62.88 1.97 38.02
C GLU A 372 63.96 1.65 39.06
N VAL A 373 64.37 0.38 39.11
CA VAL A 373 65.78 -0.03 38.98
C VAL A 373 65.81 -1.18 37.97
N ILE A 374 66.84 -1.23 37.12
CA ILE A 374 67.12 -2.31 36.18
C ILE A 374 68.38 -3.02 36.68
N GLU A 375 68.40 -4.35 36.66
CA GLU A 375 69.64 -5.11 36.61
C GLU A 375 69.44 -6.36 35.75
N ILE A 376 70.49 -6.80 35.07
CA ILE A 376 70.48 -7.79 33.99
C ILE A 376 71.71 -8.69 34.17
N ASP A 377 71.51 -10.00 34.14
CA ASP A 377 72.42 -11.01 33.58
C ASP A 377 71.60 -12.32 33.41
N LEU A 378 71.50 -12.89 32.20
CA LEU A 378 72.48 -13.78 31.52
C LEU A 378 72.60 -15.17 32.16
N ASP A 379 71.84 -16.14 31.62
CA ASP A 379 72.35 -17.40 31.03
C ASP A 379 71.24 -18.47 30.85
N GLY A 380 71.47 -19.46 29.99
CA GLY A 380 70.82 -20.78 30.08
C GLY A 380 69.66 -21.09 29.11
N ASP A 381 69.91 -21.98 28.16
CA ASP A 381 68.96 -22.46 27.15
C ASP A 381 67.73 -23.24 27.66
N CYS A 382 66.55 -22.84 27.15
CA CYS A 382 65.52 -23.69 26.54
C CYS A 382 64.49 -24.50 27.39
N VAL A 383 63.23 -24.39 26.94
CA VAL A 383 61.99 -25.18 27.21
C VAL A 383 61.20 -24.92 28.52
N THR A 384 59.88 -24.75 28.32
CA THR A 384 58.74 -24.71 29.28
C THR A 384 58.39 -23.37 29.97
N SER A 385 57.09 -23.23 30.25
CA SER A 385 56.37 -22.13 30.94
C SER A 385 56.60 -20.68 30.48
N ASN A 386 55.57 -20.10 29.85
CA ASN A 386 54.85 -18.94 30.43
C ASN A 386 53.47 -18.72 29.76
N SER A 387 52.65 -19.78 29.68
CA SER A 387 51.33 -19.67 29.03
C SER A 387 50.47 -18.61 29.72
N LEU A 388 50.49 -18.50 31.06
CA LEU A 388 49.76 -17.48 31.81
C LEU A 388 50.03 -16.05 31.35
N GLU A 389 51.21 -15.75 30.80
CA GLU A 389 51.58 -14.41 30.36
C GLU A 389 51.23 -14.19 28.87
N SER A 390 51.35 -15.21 28.01
CA SER A 390 50.80 -15.17 26.65
C SER A 390 49.27 -15.16 26.64
N ASP A 391 48.64 -15.93 27.53
CA ASP A 391 47.19 -16.05 27.69
C ASP A 391 46.62 -14.80 28.33
N ARG A 392 47.36 -14.14 29.24
CA ARG A 392 47.01 -12.81 29.74
C ARG A 392 47.21 -11.73 28.70
N ALA A 393 48.30 -11.73 27.93
CA ALA A 393 48.48 -10.79 26.83
C ALA A 393 47.42 -10.98 25.73
N LEU A 394 47.02 -12.23 25.47
CA LEU A 394 45.92 -12.60 24.57
C LEU A 394 44.58 -12.19 25.16
N ALA A 395 44.32 -12.39 26.45
CA ALA A 395 43.09 -11.95 27.11
C ALA A 395 42.98 -10.43 27.16
N GLU A 396 44.03 -9.71 27.55
CA GLU A 396 44.06 -8.23 27.53
C GLU A 396 44.02 -7.68 26.10
N ARG A 397 44.46 -8.45 25.09
CA ARG A 397 44.30 -8.13 23.66
C ARG A 397 42.88 -8.38 23.19
N LEU A 398 42.30 -9.55 23.46
CA LEU A 398 40.92 -9.90 23.16
C LEU A 398 39.95 -8.97 23.88
N GLN A 399 40.26 -8.53 25.10
CA GLN A 399 39.47 -7.57 25.86
C GLN A 399 39.68 -6.13 25.38
N ARG A 400 40.81 -5.81 24.72
CA ARG A 400 40.99 -4.58 23.94
C ARG A 400 40.31 -4.65 22.57
N GLU A 401 40.27 -5.81 21.93
CA GLU A 401 39.56 -6.04 20.67
C GLU A 401 38.04 -6.08 20.93
N GLU A 402 37.58 -6.62 22.06
CA GLU A 402 36.22 -6.49 22.58
C GLU A 402 35.90 -5.06 23.01
N MET A 403 36.75 -4.36 23.77
CA MET A 403 36.49 -2.95 24.08
C MET A 403 36.58 -2.05 22.86
N SER A 404 37.37 -2.41 21.84
CA SER A 404 37.38 -1.74 20.54
C SER A 404 36.12 -2.08 19.74
N ALA A 405 35.62 -3.31 19.80
CA ALA A 405 34.36 -3.71 19.18
C ALA A 405 33.16 -3.05 19.89
N HIS A 406 33.17 -2.97 21.23
CA HIS A 406 32.16 -2.31 22.05
C HIS A 406 32.22 -0.79 21.94
N ARG A 407 33.41 -0.17 21.79
CA ARG A 407 33.50 1.24 21.34
C ARG A 407 32.99 1.39 19.93
N THR A 408 33.37 0.51 19.00
CA THR A 408 32.82 0.52 17.64
C THR A 408 31.30 0.32 17.63
N PHE A 409 30.71 -0.41 18.58
CA PHE A 409 29.26 -0.56 18.75
C PHE A 409 28.60 0.64 19.46
N ALA A 410 29.28 1.27 20.42
CA ALA A 410 28.78 2.45 21.13
C ALA A 410 28.95 3.75 20.31
N GLU A 411 29.95 3.81 19.43
CA GLU A 411 30.22 4.91 18.50
C GLU A 411 29.44 4.71 17.18
N ASN A 412 29.14 3.45 16.78
CA ASN A 412 28.07 3.15 15.81
C ASN A 412 26.68 2.94 16.47
N ALA A 413 26.48 3.45 17.69
CA ALA A 413 25.14 3.75 18.21
C ALA A 413 24.58 5.06 17.61
N SER A 414 25.28 5.63 16.62
CA SER A 414 24.70 6.46 15.56
C SER A 414 23.35 5.88 15.11
N GLN A 415 22.33 6.73 15.07
CA GLN A 415 20.99 6.34 14.60
C GLN A 415 21.09 5.66 13.23
N VAL A 416 20.50 4.47 13.11
CA VAL A 416 20.43 3.76 11.82
C VAL A 416 19.53 4.57 10.90
N ASP A 417 20.04 4.95 9.73
CA ASP A 417 19.28 5.76 8.75
C ASP A 417 18.20 4.93 8.06
N TYR A 418 17.03 4.84 8.69
CA TYR A 418 15.81 4.28 8.10
C TYR A 418 15.21 5.17 6.99
N SER A 419 15.57 6.46 6.90
CA SER A 419 15.11 7.38 5.84
C SER A 419 15.65 6.99 4.46
N SER A 420 16.84 6.36 4.41
CA SER A 420 17.37 5.75 3.20
C SER A 420 16.58 4.54 2.68
N ALA A 421 15.72 3.95 3.50
CA ALA A 421 14.94 2.77 3.15
C ALA A 421 13.61 3.14 2.47
N ARG A 422 13.15 2.27 1.56
CA ARG A 422 11.91 2.48 0.79
C ARG A 422 10.66 2.51 1.72
N PRO A 423 9.68 3.42 1.50
CA PRO A 423 8.37 3.36 2.15
C PRO A 423 7.67 1.99 1.96
N GLY A 424 7.09 1.46 3.04
CA GLY A 424 6.46 0.14 3.07
C GLY A 424 7.41 -1.05 2.90
N VAL A 425 8.74 -0.85 2.89
CA VAL A 425 9.70 -1.97 2.80
C VAL A 425 9.67 -2.80 4.08
N PHE A 426 9.65 -2.16 5.25
CA PHE A 426 9.61 -2.84 6.53
C PHE A 426 8.27 -3.54 6.74
N ASP A 427 7.15 -3.00 6.28
CA ASP A 427 5.85 -3.68 6.37
C ASP A 427 5.79 -4.89 5.43
N THR A 428 6.46 -4.82 4.27
CA THR A 428 6.69 -5.99 3.41
C THR A 428 7.51 -7.08 4.14
N MET A 429 8.48 -6.68 4.97
CA MET A 429 9.29 -7.59 5.79
C MET A 429 8.52 -8.15 7.01
N ARG A 430 7.75 -7.32 7.72
CA ARG A 430 6.93 -7.68 8.89
C ARG A 430 5.85 -8.68 8.52
N ASN A 431 5.11 -8.42 7.45
CA ASN A 431 4.16 -9.38 6.89
C ASN A 431 4.84 -10.72 6.58
N LYS A 432 5.98 -10.70 5.87
CA LYS A 432 6.74 -11.93 5.59
C LYS A 432 7.21 -12.65 6.86
N ARG A 433 7.71 -11.91 7.87
CA ARG A 433 8.24 -12.44 9.14
C ARG A 433 7.16 -13.06 10.02
N ALA A 434 6.00 -12.42 10.14
CA ALA A 434 4.87 -12.92 10.93
C ALA A 434 4.44 -14.33 10.52
N TYR A 435 4.65 -14.69 9.25
CA TYR A 435 4.34 -16.01 8.69
C TYR A 435 5.52 -17.00 8.72
N LEU A 436 6.67 -16.64 9.32
CA LEU A 436 7.90 -17.44 9.38
C LEU A 436 8.33 -17.83 10.81
N GLN A 437 7.66 -17.35 11.85
CA GLN A 437 7.99 -17.62 13.26
C GLN A 437 6.94 -18.56 13.91
N ASP A 438 7.37 -19.33 14.92
CA ASP A 438 6.52 -20.27 15.64
C ASP A 438 5.97 -19.66 16.93
N GLY A 439 4.64 -19.45 16.96
CA GLY A 439 3.72 -19.78 18.06
C GLY A 439 3.89 -19.16 19.46
N ASN A 440 4.98 -18.47 19.77
CA ASN A 440 5.34 -18.10 21.14
C ASN A 440 5.30 -16.58 21.41
N ASP A 441 4.94 -15.77 20.41
CA ASP A 441 4.54 -14.38 20.61
C ASP A 441 3.04 -14.34 20.92
N GLN A 442 2.68 -14.41 22.21
CA GLN A 442 1.29 -14.63 22.64
C GLN A 442 0.42 -13.36 22.67
N SER A 443 0.92 -12.21 22.21
CA SER A 443 0.04 -11.06 21.90
C SER A 443 -0.66 -11.25 20.55
N HIS A 444 -1.66 -12.16 20.49
CA HIS A 444 -2.89 -12.08 19.67
C HIS A 444 -3.67 -13.42 19.72
N SER A 445 -4.49 -13.62 20.75
CA SER A 445 -5.42 -14.75 20.86
C SER A 445 -6.67 -14.54 19.99
N GLY A 446 -6.90 -15.37 18.96
CA GLY A 446 -8.11 -15.22 18.12
C GLY A 446 -8.50 -16.33 17.13
N TRP A 447 -7.65 -17.32 16.85
CA TRP A 447 -7.81 -18.17 15.65
C TRP A 447 -8.24 -19.62 15.86
N GLY A 448 -8.45 -20.07 17.10
CA GLY A 448 -8.88 -21.46 17.38
C GLY A 448 -10.33 -21.79 17.00
N MET A 449 -11.18 -20.79 16.73
CA MET A 449 -12.64 -20.97 16.61
C MET A 449 -13.14 -21.19 15.18
N LEU A 450 -12.36 -20.80 14.14
CA LEU A 450 -12.84 -20.88 12.75
C LEU A 450 -13.06 -22.32 12.27
N GLN A 451 -12.14 -23.23 12.59
CA GLN A 451 -12.24 -24.64 12.19
C GLN A 451 -13.54 -25.27 12.70
N GLN A 452 -13.92 -24.92 13.94
CA GLN A 452 -15.09 -25.45 14.63
C GLN A 452 -16.44 -25.02 14.01
N LEU A 453 -16.45 -24.00 13.15
CA LEU A 453 -17.65 -23.49 12.47
C LEU A 453 -17.79 -24.00 11.02
N VAL A 454 -16.69 -24.41 10.38
CA VAL A 454 -16.72 -25.08 9.06
C VAL A 454 -17.42 -26.44 9.19
N ASP A 455 -17.08 -27.19 10.25
CA ASP A 455 -17.69 -28.49 10.57
C ASP A 455 -19.20 -28.42 10.90
N GLN A 456 -19.75 -27.21 11.09
CA GLN A 456 -21.17 -26.97 11.42
C GLN A 456 -22.02 -26.52 10.23
N GLY A 457 -21.48 -26.53 8.99
CA GLY A 457 -22.26 -26.53 7.73
C GLY A 457 -23.18 -25.32 7.49
N SER A 458 -23.04 -24.23 8.24
CA SER A 458 -24.06 -23.18 8.38
C SER A 458 -23.96 -22.03 7.36
N VAL A 459 -23.41 -22.27 6.15
CA VAL A 459 -23.27 -21.24 5.10
C VAL A 459 -23.72 -21.76 3.73
N SER A 460 -24.91 -21.34 3.30
CA SER A 460 -25.40 -21.53 1.92
C SER A 460 -25.09 -20.30 1.07
N GLY A 461 -24.28 -20.45 0.02
CA GLY A 461 -23.88 -19.34 -0.85
C GLY A 461 -24.95 -18.86 -1.85
N GLN A 462 -24.89 -17.58 -2.20
CA GLN A 462 -25.60 -16.94 -3.33
C GLN A 462 -24.61 -16.07 -4.14
N PRO A 463 -24.88 -15.80 -5.43
CA PRO A 463 -23.81 -15.62 -6.43
C PRO A 463 -23.32 -14.17 -6.64
N PHE A 464 -22.10 -14.06 -7.16
CA PHE A 464 -21.49 -12.82 -7.64
C PHE A 464 -22.10 -12.32 -8.96
N ALA A 465 -21.99 -11.01 -9.20
CA ALA A 465 -22.39 -10.38 -10.46
C ALA A 465 -21.54 -10.84 -11.65
N GLN A 466 -22.17 -10.89 -12.84
CA GLN A 466 -21.60 -11.50 -14.04
C GLN A 466 -20.39 -10.71 -14.59
N GLY A 467 -19.26 -11.40 -14.82
CA GLY A 467 -18.16 -10.94 -15.68
C GLY A 467 -16.76 -10.98 -15.06
N GLY A 468 -16.64 -10.93 -13.73
CA GLY A 468 -15.36 -11.05 -13.03
C GLY A 468 -15.01 -12.50 -12.67
N VAL A 469 -13.75 -12.90 -12.88
CA VAL A 469 -13.22 -14.12 -12.25
C VAL A 469 -13.07 -13.84 -10.75
N PRO A 470 -13.68 -14.64 -9.85
CA PRO A 470 -13.56 -14.40 -8.41
C PRO A 470 -12.11 -14.63 -7.94
N PRO A 471 -11.62 -13.90 -6.93
CA PRO A 471 -10.28 -14.11 -6.37
C PRO A 471 -10.12 -15.55 -5.87
N PHE A 472 -9.04 -16.20 -6.30
CA PHE A 472 -8.68 -17.56 -5.91
C PHE A 472 -8.52 -17.67 -4.38
N ARG A 473 -9.03 -18.77 -3.82
CA ARG A 473 -8.93 -19.10 -2.41
C ARG A 473 -8.59 -20.58 -2.27
N ASP A 474 -7.88 -20.88 -1.19
CA ASP A 474 -7.56 -22.24 -0.79
C ASP A 474 -8.28 -22.54 0.53
N SER A 475 -8.88 -23.73 0.63
CA SER A 475 -9.62 -24.21 1.80
C SER A 475 -8.77 -25.06 2.75
N HIS A 476 -7.52 -25.34 2.40
CA HIS A 476 -6.60 -26.12 3.22
C HIS A 476 -6.20 -25.37 4.50
N GLU A 477 -6.28 -26.03 5.67
CA GLU A 477 -6.06 -25.42 7.01
C GLU A 477 -4.77 -24.59 7.15
N GLN A 478 -3.70 -25.00 6.44
CA GLN A 478 -2.37 -24.37 6.48
C GLN A 478 -2.15 -23.32 5.38
N ALA A 479 -3.19 -22.96 4.62
CA ALA A 479 -3.21 -21.91 3.63
C ALA A 479 -4.15 -20.77 4.05
N TRP A 480 -3.77 -19.52 3.75
CA TRP A 480 -4.58 -18.35 4.14
C TRP A 480 -4.46 -17.20 3.14
N SER A 481 -5.51 -16.40 3.01
CA SER A 481 -5.53 -15.22 2.13
C SER A 481 -5.08 -13.97 2.89
N SER A 482 -4.11 -13.22 2.37
CA SER A 482 -3.65 -11.94 2.92
C SER A 482 -3.03 -11.04 1.85
N GLY A 483 -3.58 -9.83 1.68
CA GLY A 483 -2.99 -8.73 0.90
C GLY A 483 -2.89 -8.94 -0.62
N GLY A 484 -3.85 -9.62 -1.25
CA GLY A 484 -3.81 -9.97 -2.69
C GLY A 484 -3.13 -11.31 -2.99
N TRP A 485 -2.93 -12.16 -1.98
CA TRP A 485 -2.19 -13.42 -2.09
C TRP A 485 -2.82 -14.52 -1.22
N VAL A 486 -2.79 -15.75 -1.72
CA VAL A 486 -2.92 -16.95 -0.88
C VAL A 486 -1.51 -17.40 -0.51
N TRP A 487 -1.27 -17.63 0.78
CA TRP A 487 0.01 -18.00 1.37
C TRP A 487 -0.02 -19.42 1.96
N VAL A 488 1.16 -20.00 2.15
CA VAL A 488 1.41 -21.25 2.88
C VAL A 488 2.81 -21.19 3.53
N LYS A 489 2.96 -21.76 4.73
CA LYS A 489 4.28 -21.92 5.41
C LYS A 489 4.65 -23.38 5.59
N ASN A 490 5.95 -23.67 5.60
CA ASN A 490 6.48 -24.96 6.02
C ASN A 490 6.38 -25.04 7.56
N PRO A 491 5.58 -25.95 8.15
CA PRO A 491 5.37 -26.03 9.60
C PRO A 491 6.59 -26.57 10.37
N GLN A 492 7.61 -27.07 9.67
CA GLN A 492 8.88 -27.50 10.27
C GLN A 492 9.95 -26.40 10.21
N TYR A 493 9.72 -25.30 9.48
CA TYR A 493 10.75 -24.29 9.20
C TYR A 493 11.33 -23.65 10.46
N ALA A 494 10.53 -23.37 11.49
CA ALA A 494 11.03 -22.79 12.74
C ALA A 494 11.99 -23.71 13.53
N LYS A 495 12.13 -24.98 13.12
CA LYS A 495 13.03 -25.99 13.70
C LYS A 495 14.22 -26.31 12.77
N ASP A 496 14.29 -25.71 11.59
CA ASP A 496 15.41 -25.83 10.66
C ASP A 496 16.63 -25.05 11.21
N PRO A 497 17.82 -25.66 11.38
CA PRO A 497 19.02 -24.93 11.80
C PRO A 497 19.47 -23.84 10.81
N LYS A 498 18.94 -23.82 9.57
CA LYS A 498 19.12 -22.76 8.57
C LYS A 498 18.08 -21.64 8.67
N ALA A 499 17.11 -21.73 9.58
CA ALA A 499 16.02 -20.78 9.68
C ALA A 499 16.52 -19.36 10.00
N ARG A 500 16.23 -18.42 9.10
CA ARG A 500 16.52 -16.99 9.26
C ARG A 500 15.40 -16.13 8.70
N VAL A 501 15.45 -14.85 9.07
CA VAL A 501 14.67 -13.76 8.49
C VAL A 501 15.57 -12.55 8.37
N ASP A 502 15.46 -11.79 7.29
CA ASP A 502 16.16 -10.50 7.18
C ASP A 502 15.69 -9.52 8.28
N LYS A 503 16.60 -8.65 8.74
CA LYS A 503 16.32 -7.64 9.79
C LYS A 503 16.11 -6.26 9.18
N GLU A 504 15.27 -5.44 9.83
CA GLU A 504 14.97 -4.08 9.38
C GLU A 504 16.26 -3.23 9.36
N ASP A 505 17.07 -3.28 10.42
CA ASP A 505 18.40 -2.67 10.50
C ASP A 505 19.33 -3.06 9.35
N ASN A 506 19.30 -4.34 8.94
CA ASN A 506 20.14 -4.88 7.87
C ASN A 506 19.72 -4.27 6.53
N VAL A 507 18.41 -4.19 6.27
CA VAL A 507 17.85 -3.59 5.06
C VAL A 507 18.00 -2.08 5.05
N ALA A 508 17.91 -1.41 6.21
CA ALA A 508 18.22 0.01 6.35
C ALA A 508 19.68 0.29 5.98
N LYS A 509 20.65 -0.34 6.66
CA LYS A 509 22.10 -0.18 6.40
C LYS A 509 22.49 -0.52 4.95
N MET A 510 21.87 -1.55 4.37
CA MET A 510 22.01 -1.87 2.95
C MET A 510 21.49 -0.76 2.04
N SER A 511 20.35 -0.14 2.39
CA SER A 511 19.74 0.94 1.62
C SER A 511 20.53 2.25 1.73
N SER A 512 21.07 2.58 2.90
CA SER A 512 21.93 3.76 3.10
C SER A 512 23.22 3.64 2.28
N GLU A 513 23.85 2.47 2.29
CA GLU A 513 25.08 2.27 1.52
C GLU A 513 24.81 2.13 0.01
N TRP A 514 23.66 1.58 -0.41
CA TRP A 514 23.22 1.61 -1.81
C TRP A 514 22.98 3.04 -2.30
N LYS A 515 22.31 3.88 -1.50
CA LYS A 515 22.10 5.31 -1.79
C LYS A 515 23.44 6.02 -1.99
N ARG A 516 24.37 5.89 -1.03
CA ARG A 516 25.73 6.44 -1.12
C ARG A 516 26.51 5.91 -2.35
N LEU A 517 26.33 4.64 -2.71
CA LEU A 517 26.97 4.05 -3.89
C LEU A 517 26.42 4.67 -5.18
N VAL A 518 25.12 4.92 -5.28
CA VAL A 518 24.50 5.62 -6.42
C VAL A 518 24.98 7.07 -6.48
N GLU A 519 25.02 7.78 -5.36
CA GLU A 519 25.49 9.17 -5.24
C GLU A 519 26.97 9.33 -5.62
N SER A 520 27.81 8.31 -5.36
CA SER A 520 29.24 8.31 -5.74
C SER A 520 29.51 8.25 -7.26
N ASN A 521 28.46 8.22 -8.09
CA ASN A 521 28.51 8.19 -9.56
C ASN A 521 29.34 7.04 -10.16
N VAL A 522 29.57 5.96 -9.40
CA VAL A 522 30.20 4.75 -9.91
C VAL A 522 29.25 3.97 -10.80
N LYS A 523 29.80 3.24 -11.78
CA LYS A 523 29.00 2.37 -12.66
C LYS A 523 28.40 1.20 -11.85
N ILE A 524 27.15 1.34 -11.44
CA ILE A 524 26.40 0.33 -10.68
C ILE A 524 26.36 -1.00 -11.46
N THR A 525 26.60 -2.10 -10.75
CA THR A 525 26.57 -3.46 -11.30
C THR A 525 25.72 -4.40 -10.44
N HIS A 526 25.29 -5.53 -11.00
CA HIS A 526 24.60 -6.58 -10.25
C HIS A 526 25.48 -7.17 -9.14
N ARG A 527 26.81 -7.15 -9.34
CA ARG A 527 27.77 -7.62 -8.35
C ARG A 527 27.72 -6.76 -7.08
N HIS A 528 27.64 -5.43 -7.22
CA HIS A 528 27.50 -4.52 -6.06
C HIS A 528 26.25 -4.83 -5.23
N LEU A 529 25.13 -5.17 -5.87
CA LEU A 529 23.90 -5.56 -5.15
C LEU A 529 24.10 -6.85 -4.33
N ILE A 530 24.79 -7.84 -4.88
CA ILE A 530 25.08 -9.09 -4.17
C ILE A 530 26.08 -8.85 -3.03
N ASP A 531 27.12 -8.04 -3.25
CA ASP A 531 28.09 -7.71 -2.23
C ASP A 531 27.47 -6.91 -1.07
N LEU A 532 26.57 -5.96 -1.35
CA LEU A 532 25.81 -5.23 -0.34
C LEU A 532 24.83 -6.16 0.41
N ALA A 533 24.05 -6.97 -0.30
CA ALA A 533 23.13 -7.93 0.31
C ALA A 533 23.87 -8.94 1.21
N THR A 534 25.05 -9.40 0.78
CA THR A 534 25.93 -10.27 1.57
C THR A 534 26.49 -9.55 2.79
N LYS A 535 27.11 -8.38 2.60
CA LYS A 535 27.74 -7.55 3.65
C LYS A 535 26.77 -7.21 4.78
N HIS A 536 25.54 -6.85 4.43
CA HIS A 536 24.52 -6.43 5.39
C HIS A 536 23.64 -7.60 5.88
N ASN A 537 23.91 -8.85 5.48
CA ASN A 537 23.12 -10.02 5.87
C ASN A 537 21.62 -9.86 5.53
N VAL A 538 21.36 -9.50 4.28
CA VAL A 538 20.04 -9.45 3.62
C VAL A 538 20.02 -10.56 2.57
N LEU A 539 19.79 -11.80 3.03
CA LEU A 539 20.09 -13.02 2.27
C LEU A 539 18.85 -13.73 1.72
N ASP A 540 17.64 -13.24 2.01
CA ASP A 540 16.43 -13.89 1.52
C ASP A 540 16.29 -13.73 -0.01
N GLY A 541 15.59 -14.69 -0.62
CA GLY A 541 15.12 -14.55 -1.99
C GLY A 541 13.96 -15.49 -2.30
N LYS A 542 13.57 -15.56 -3.57
CA LYS A 542 12.41 -16.31 -4.05
C LYS A 542 12.58 -16.83 -5.47
N TRP A 543 12.18 -18.07 -5.71
CA TRP A 543 11.90 -18.59 -7.04
C TRP A 543 10.57 -18.00 -7.54
N LEU A 544 10.54 -17.57 -8.80
CA LEU A 544 9.36 -17.01 -9.44
C LEU A 544 8.78 -18.01 -10.46
N LEU A 545 7.56 -18.47 -10.21
CA LEU A 545 6.78 -19.35 -11.07
C LEU A 545 5.50 -18.59 -11.51
N TYR A 546 4.85 -19.10 -12.55
CA TYR A 546 3.62 -18.57 -13.12
C TYR A 546 2.66 -19.75 -13.35
N VAL A 547 1.46 -19.68 -12.77
CA VAL A 547 0.40 -20.68 -12.91
C VAL A 547 -0.74 -20.01 -13.67
N LYS A 548 -1.22 -20.59 -14.76
CA LYS A 548 -2.38 -20.05 -15.48
C LYS A 548 -3.63 -20.10 -14.59
N ALA A 549 -4.58 -19.20 -14.80
CA ALA A 549 -5.89 -19.27 -14.15
C ALA A 549 -6.63 -20.59 -14.43
N GLU A 550 -6.44 -21.20 -15.60
CA GLU A 550 -7.01 -22.52 -15.95
C GLU A 550 -6.34 -23.71 -15.23
N ASP A 551 -5.12 -23.53 -14.71
CA ASP A 551 -4.32 -24.58 -14.06
C ASP A 551 -4.26 -24.42 -12.52
N ILE A 552 -4.85 -23.37 -11.94
CA ILE A 552 -4.61 -23.00 -10.53
C ILE A 552 -5.05 -24.09 -9.53
N GLU A 553 -6.26 -24.62 -9.69
CA GLU A 553 -6.81 -25.73 -8.88
C GLU A 553 -6.02 -27.03 -9.03
N LYS A 554 -5.19 -27.15 -10.09
CA LYS A 554 -4.39 -28.34 -10.39
C LYS A 554 -2.97 -28.24 -9.84
N ASP A 555 -2.35 -27.05 -9.96
CA ASP A 555 -0.91 -26.87 -9.72
C ASP A 555 -0.60 -26.16 -8.40
N TRP A 556 -1.45 -25.25 -7.90
CA TRP A 556 -1.22 -24.64 -6.58
C TRP A 556 -1.28 -25.65 -5.42
N PRO A 557 -2.25 -26.60 -5.36
CA PRO A 557 -2.27 -27.62 -4.30
C PRO A 557 -0.98 -28.45 -4.21
N LYS A 558 -0.28 -28.68 -5.33
CA LYS A 558 1.03 -29.36 -5.36
C LYS A 558 2.12 -28.50 -4.74
N ILE A 559 2.17 -27.21 -5.08
CA ILE A 559 3.10 -26.24 -4.49
C ILE A 559 2.86 -26.13 -2.97
N ARG A 560 1.60 -26.01 -2.56
CA ARG A 560 1.19 -25.97 -1.15
C ARG A 560 1.64 -27.21 -0.39
N ASN A 561 1.24 -28.40 -0.85
CA ASN A 561 1.58 -29.65 -0.17
C ASN A 561 3.12 -29.83 -0.08
N ALA A 562 3.86 -29.52 -1.14
CA ALA A 562 5.32 -29.61 -1.12
C ALA A 562 6.03 -28.55 -0.23
N ILE A 563 5.37 -27.44 0.14
CA ILE A 563 5.83 -26.55 1.22
C ILE A 563 5.57 -27.19 2.59
N ILE A 564 4.38 -27.74 2.80
CA ILE A 564 3.97 -28.35 4.08
C ILE A 564 4.82 -29.60 4.40
N GLU A 565 5.14 -30.39 3.38
CA GLU A 565 6.04 -31.54 3.44
C GLU A 565 7.53 -31.17 3.59
N GLY A 566 7.88 -29.87 3.59
CA GLY A 566 9.25 -29.37 3.73
C GLY A 566 10.16 -29.57 2.50
N LYS A 567 9.62 -30.11 1.40
CA LYS A 567 10.34 -30.36 0.13
C LYS A 567 10.76 -29.08 -0.59
N LEU A 568 9.98 -28.02 -0.42
CA LEU A 568 10.26 -26.68 -0.95
C LEU A 568 10.95 -25.78 0.10
N GLY A 569 10.82 -24.47 -0.06
CA GLY A 569 11.42 -23.47 0.82
C GLY A 569 10.62 -23.19 2.09
N SER A 570 10.87 -22.03 2.71
CA SER A 570 10.28 -21.66 4.01
C SER A 570 8.78 -21.33 3.94
N THR A 571 8.38 -20.63 2.88
CA THR A 571 7.01 -20.18 2.61
C THR A 571 6.79 -20.10 1.10
N ALA A 572 5.55 -20.21 0.66
CA ALA A 572 5.15 -19.82 -0.68
C ALA A 572 3.92 -18.92 -0.65
N LYS A 573 3.70 -18.19 -1.74
CA LYS A 573 2.45 -17.49 -2.00
C LYS A 573 2.12 -17.42 -3.49
N ILE A 574 0.84 -17.48 -3.82
CA ILE A 574 0.27 -17.25 -5.16
C ILE A 574 -0.59 -15.97 -5.12
N SER A 575 -0.62 -15.18 -6.19
CA SER A 575 -1.57 -14.05 -6.25
C SER A 575 -3.00 -14.57 -6.30
N ASP A 576 -3.94 -13.95 -5.58
CA ASP A 576 -5.35 -14.37 -5.62
C ASP A 576 -6.01 -14.06 -6.97
N THR A 577 -5.40 -13.16 -7.74
CA THR A 577 -5.84 -12.69 -9.04
C THR A 577 -4.76 -12.92 -10.11
N PRO A 578 -5.14 -13.24 -11.37
CA PRO A 578 -4.19 -13.40 -12.46
C PRO A 578 -3.68 -12.05 -12.97
N ASP A 579 -2.51 -12.04 -13.61
CA ASP A 579 -2.01 -10.87 -14.33
C ASP A 579 -2.71 -10.65 -15.68
N GLU A 580 -2.33 -9.59 -16.40
CA GLU A 580 -2.82 -9.23 -17.75
C GLU A 580 -2.64 -10.34 -18.81
N ARG A 581 -1.91 -11.43 -18.49
CA ARG A 581 -1.65 -12.58 -19.36
C ARG A 581 -2.34 -13.85 -18.83
N GLY A 582 -3.35 -13.70 -17.96
CA GLY A 582 -4.11 -14.80 -17.39
C GLY A 582 -3.32 -15.68 -16.42
N SER A 583 -2.20 -15.19 -15.88
CA SER A 583 -1.27 -15.98 -15.06
C SER A 583 -1.11 -15.43 -13.65
N HIS A 584 -1.39 -16.26 -12.65
CA HIS A 584 -1.09 -15.98 -11.26
C HIS A 584 0.41 -16.11 -11.01
N VAL A 585 0.98 -15.20 -10.22
CA VAL A 585 2.41 -15.22 -9.88
C VAL A 585 2.60 -16.01 -8.59
N VAL A 586 3.50 -16.99 -8.60
CA VAL A 586 3.89 -17.74 -7.39
C VAL A 586 5.31 -17.38 -6.99
N CYS A 587 5.50 -17.05 -5.71
CA CYS A 587 6.80 -16.85 -5.08
C CYS A 587 7.05 -17.98 -4.08
N ILE A 588 8.11 -18.78 -4.27
CA ILE A 588 8.59 -19.76 -3.28
C ILE A 588 9.86 -19.19 -2.65
N TYR A 589 9.85 -18.89 -1.35
CA TYR A 589 10.95 -18.22 -0.65
C TYR A 589 12.03 -19.19 -0.17
N CYS A 590 13.30 -18.79 -0.32
CA CYS A 590 14.47 -19.49 0.24
C CYS A 590 15.23 -18.52 1.18
N PRO A 591 15.69 -18.96 2.37
CA PRO A 591 16.19 -18.03 3.40
C PRO A 591 17.60 -17.48 3.16
N ASN A 592 18.38 -18.12 2.29
CA ASN A 592 19.77 -17.76 2.05
C ASN A 592 20.15 -18.00 0.59
N PHE A 593 20.31 -16.93 -0.20
CA PHE A 593 20.71 -17.05 -1.60
C PHE A 593 22.15 -17.57 -1.81
N LEU A 594 22.97 -17.58 -0.75
CA LEU A 594 24.33 -18.14 -0.77
C LEU A 594 24.33 -19.66 -0.61
N ASP A 595 23.26 -20.25 -0.06
CA ASP A 595 23.07 -21.69 0.07
C ASP A 595 22.60 -22.27 -1.27
N LYS A 596 23.55 -22.44 -2.19
CA LYS A 596 23.28 -22.93 -3.54
C LYS A 596 22.70 -24.34 -3.55
N ASP A 597 23.04 -25.15 -2.56
CA ASP A 597 22.55 -26.53 -2.46
C ASP A 597 21.08 -26.56 -2.04
N ASP A 598 20.64 -25.67 -1.13
CA ASP A 598 19.21 -25.48 -0.85
C ASP A 598 18.46 -24.89 -2.05
N LEU A 599 19.02 -23.87 -2.73
CA LEU A 599 18.41 -23.32 -3.95
C LEU A 599 18.22 -24.40 -5.03
N LEU A 600 19.21 -25.28 -5.21
CA LEU A 600 19.14 -26.41 -6.14
C LEU A 600 18.18 -27.51 -5.65
N ARG A 601 18.11 -27.80 -4.35
CA ARG A 601 17.15 -28.72 -3.73
C ARG A 601 15.71 -28.26 -4.03
N VAL A 602 15.37 -27.03 -3.64
CA VAL A 602 14.03 -26.46 -3.86
C VAL A 602 13.69 -26.43 -5.35
N ARG A 603 14.64 -26.06 -6.21
CA ARG A 603 14.44 -26.07 -7.67
C ARG A 603 14.24 -27.46 -8.25
N ARG A 604 14.89 -28.50 -7.73
CA ARG A 604 14.62 -29.89 -8.14
C ARG A 604 13.24 -30.35 -7.67
N SER A 605 12.84 -30.06 -6.44
CA SER A 605 11.48 -30.40 -5.95
C SER A 605 10.36 -29.65 -6.70
N ILE A 606 10.59 -28.44 -7.20
CA ILE A 606 9.67 -27.77 -8.14
C ILE A 606 9.43 -28.60 -9.42
N SER A 607 10.40 -29.38 -9.87
CA SER A 607 10.28 -30.24 -11.04
C SER A 607 9.89 -31.69 -10.75
N ASN A 608 10.33 -32.25 -9.64
CA ASN A 608 10.15 -33.67 -9.35
C ASN A 608 8.92 -33.93 -8.46
N ASP A 609 8.73 -33.13 -7.40
CA ASP A 609 7.58 -33.26 -6.49
C ASP A 609 6.34 -32.50 -7.01
N VAL A 610 6.53 -31.26 -7.49
CA VAL A 610 5.44 -30.43 -8.01
C VAL A 610 5.17 -30.70 -9.50
N GLY A 611 6.14 -31.27 -10.22
CA GLY A 611 6.01 -31.63 -11.63
C GLY A 611 6.19 -30.49 -12.63
N MET A 612 6.50 -29.27 -12.19
CA MET A 612 6.53 -28.06 -13.03
C MET A 612 7.95 -27.71 -13.53
N TYR A 613 8.05 -26.94 -14.62
CA TYR A 613 9.32 -26.38 -15.13
C TYR A 613 10.46 -27.40 -15.43
N LYS A 614 10.17 -28.71 -15.58
CA LYS A 614 11.19 -29.75 -15.85
C LYS A 614 12.18 -29.34 -16.94
N THR A 615 11.64 -28.98 -18.11
CA THR A 615 12.41 -28.60 -19.31
C THR A 615 12.63 -27.08 -19.44
N SER A 616 12.41 -26.30 -18.36
CA SER A 616 12.36 -24.82 -18.41
C SER A 616 13.34 -24.15 -17.45
N VAL A 617 13.90 -23.01 -17.90
CA VAL A 617 14.75 -22.14 -17.08
C VAL A 617 13.91 -21.41 -16.03
N LEU A 618 14.02 -21.81 -14.76
CA LEU A 618 13.41 -21.08 -13.65
C LEU A 618 14.37 -19.99 -13.15
N ARG A 619 13.83 -18.92 -12.56
CA ARG A 619 14.60 -17.75 -12.14
C ARG A 619 14.39 -17.40 -10.67
N PHE A 620 15.48 -17.11 -9.99
CA PHE A 620 15.52 -16.70 -8.59
C PHE A 620 15.72 -15.19 -8.47
N LYS A 621 14.93 -14.51 -7.65
CA LYS A 621 15.06 -13.07 -7.32
C LYS A 621 15.40 -12.89 -5.85
N LEU A 622 16.46 -12.14 -5.55
CA LEU A 622 16.80 -11.70 -4.18
C LEU A 622 15.73 -10.74 -3.65
N ASP A 623 15.46 -10.81 -2.36
CA ASP A 623 14.57 -9.85 -1.70
C ASP A 623 15.23 -8.48 -1.58
N ALA A 624 16.56 -8.39 -1.49
CA ALA A 624 17.33 -7.16 -1.67
C ALA A 624 16.98 -6.38 -2.96
N VAL A 625 16.72 -7.09 -4.08
CA VAL A 625 16.29 -6.46 -5.35
C VAL A 625 14.85 -5.93 -5.26
N THR A 626 14.01 -6.50 -4.40
CA THR A 626 12.68 -5.94 -4.07
C THR A 626 12.81 -4.73 -3.14
N TYR A 627 13.64 -4.82 -2.10
CA TYR A 627 13.83 -3.76 -1.10
C TYR A 627 14.43 -2.48 -1.70
N LEU A 628 15.46 -2.62 -2.54
CA LEU A 628 16.10 -1.51 -3.28
C LEU A 628 15.27 -1.03 -4.50
N ASN A 629 13.99 -1.38 -4.56
CA ASN A 629 13.02 -0.95 -5.59
C ASN A 629 13.40 -1.27 -7.06
N LEU A 630 14.22 -2.32 -7.27
CA LEU A 630 14.72 -2.70 -8.59
C LEU A 630 13.73 -3.59 -9.34
N TYR A 631 13.03 -2.96 -10.29
CA TYR A 631 12.10 -3.59 -11.22
C TYR A 631 12.69 -3.74 -12.63
N ALA A 632 11.95 -4.40 -13.53
CA ALA A 632 12.32 -4.50 -14.93
C ALA A 632 12.41 -3.10 -15.56
N LYS A 633 13.30 -2.91 -16.54
CA LYS A 633 13.60 -1.61 -17.17
C LYS A 633 14.12 -0.52 -16.19
N ASN A 634 14.73 -0.91 -15.07
CA ASN A 634 15.45 0.03 -14.18
C ASN A 634 16.55 0.81 -14.94
N GLN A 635 16.87 2.02 -14.48
CA GLN A 635 17.79 2.95 -15.15
C GLN A 635 19.20 2.39 -15.38
N TRP A 636 19.68 1.53 -14.49
CA TRP A 636 20.99 0.87 -14.58
C TRP A 636 21.00 -0.36 -15.51
N LYS A 637 19.84 -0.73 -16.10
CA LYS A 637 19.63 -1.87 -16.99
C LYS A 637 20.03 -3.23 -16.38
N LEU A 638 19.97 -3.35 -15.05
CA LEU A 638 20.28 -4.59 -14.33
C LEU A 638 19.17 -5.64 -14.51
N LYS A 639 19.56 -6.93 -14.54
CA LYS A 639 18.60 -8.04 -14.37
C LYS A 639 18.00 -7.97 -12.97
N THR A 640 16.73 -8.35 -12.82
CA THR A 640 16.04 -8.40 -11.52
C THR A 640 16.11 -9.77 -10.84
N THR A 641 16.80 -10.73 -11.47
CA THR A 641 16.97 -12.11 -11.01
C THR A 641 18.45 -12.40 -10.82
N SER A 642 18.83 -13.13 -9.76
CA SER A 642 20.23 -13.44 -9.48
C SER A 642 20.66 -14.86 -9.88
N TYR A 643 19.75 -15.83 -9.96
CA TYR A 643 20.11 -17.17 -10.42
C TYR A 643 19.11 -17.72 -11.42
N GLU A 644 19.60 -18.58 -12.30
CA GLU A 644 18.82 -19.32 -13.31
C GLU A 644 19.23 -20.81 -13.21
N CYS A 645 18.27 -21.76 -13.27
CA CYS A 645 18.56 -23.21 -13.34
C CYS A 645 17.44 -24.01 -14.04
N GLY A 646 17.82 -25.13 -14.65
CA GLY A 646 16.95 -26.01 -15.43
C GLY A 646 16.79 -25.56 -16.89
N GLY A 647 16.21 -26.42 -17.72
CA GLY A 647 15.98 -26.18 -19.15
C GLY A 647 16.11 -27.46 -19.98
N LYS A 648 15.76 -27.42 -21.28
CA LYS A 648 15.89 -28.54 -22.27
C LYS A 648 17.31 -29.15 -22.43
N LYS A 649 18.29 -28.75 -21.62
CA LYS A 649 19.67 -29.28 -21.56
C LYS A 649 20.23 -29.39 -20.12
N ASP A 650 19.38 -29.23 -19.10
CA ASP A 650 19.69 -29.42 -17.67
C ASP A 650 18.39 -29.80 -16.94
N GLU A 651 17.67 -30.82 -17.42
CA GLU A 651 16.32 -31.17 -16.94
C GLU A 651 16.31 -31.60 -15.47
N GLU A 652 17.43 -32.15 -14.99
CA GLU A 652 17.68 -32.50 -13.59
C GLU A 652 17.99 -31.30 -12.67
N CYS A 653 18.10 -30.07 -13.21
CA CYS A 653 18.68 -28.88 -12.54
C CYS A 653 19.92 -29.22 -11.70
N SER A 654 21.02 -29.45 -12.42
CA SER A 654 22.31 -29.82 -11.85
C SER A 654 23.26 -28.63 -11.68
N THR A 655 22.91 -27.41 -12.12
CA THR A 655 23.83 -26.26 -12.07
C THR A 655 23.13 -24.90 -11.94
N LEU A 656 23.44 -24.18 -10.85
CA LEU A 656 22.92 -22.83 -10.59
C LEU A 656 23.78 -21.76 -11.28
N ILE A 657 23.19 -20.97 -12.18
CA ILE A 657 23.92 -20.02 -13.04
C ILE A 657 23.70 -18.56 -12.59
N SER A 658 24.78 -17.83 -12.30
CA SER A 658 24.73 -16.37 -12.05
C SER A 658 24.31 -15.62 -13.32
N SER A 659 23.26 -14.79 -13.24
CA SER A 659 22.54 -14.29 -14.42
C SER A 659 23.21 -13.12 -15.18
N TRP A 660 24.12 -12.36 -14.54
CA TRP A 660 24.81 -11.18 -15.10
C TRP A 660 26.24 -11.47 -15.62
N GLU A 661 26.87 -12.52 -15.08
CA GLU A 661 28.20 -12.96 -15.48
C GLU A 661 28.14 -13.56 -16.89
N LYS A 662 28.77 -12.88 -17.86
CA LYS A 662 28.98 -13.42 -19.21
C LYS A 662 29.81 -14.70 -19.14
N CYS A 663 29.54 -15.69 -19.99
CA CYS A 663 30.55 -16.72 -20.21
C CYS A 663 31.73 -16.16 -21.01
N THR A 664 32.94 -16.58 -20.66
CA THR A 664 34.15 -16.41 -21.47
C THR A 664 34.29 -17.52 -22.53
N CYS A 665 33.42 -18.52 -22.50
CA CYS A 665 33.48 -19.75 -23.29
C CYS A 665 32.81 -19.62 -24.68
N ALA A 666 33.38 -18.80 -25.57
CA ALA A 666 32.73 -18.33 -26.80
C ALA A 666 32.01 -19.40 -27.66
N THR A 667 32.53 -20.64 -27.74
CA THR A 667 32.04 -21.71 -28.63
C THR A 667 32.14 -23.12 -28.01
N SER A 668 31.64 -23.31 -26.78
CA SER A 668 31.63 -24.64 -26.13
C SER A 668 30.22 -25.20 -25.95
N ASP A 669 29.85 -26.20 -26.75
CA ASP A 669 28.54 -26.90 -26.69
C ASP A 669 28.26 -27.59 -25.36
N GLN A 670 29.33 -27.92 -24.62
CA GLN A 670 29.27 -28.52 -23.28
C GLN A 670 29.03 -27.50 -22.16
N CYS A 671 29.13 -26.19 -22.45
CA CYS A 671 29.00 -25.19 -21.40
C CYS A 671 27.55 -24.78 -21.15
N LYS A 672 26.98 -25.27 -20.04
CA LYS A 672 25.65 -24.94 -19.51
C LYS A 672 25.38 -23.42 -19.43
N ARG A 673 26.43 -22.59 -19.35
CA ARG A 673 26.33 -21.12 -19.27
C ARG A 673 26.16 -20.42 -20.62
N CYS A 674 26.61 -21.01 -21.73
CA CYS A 674 26.66 -20.33 -23.03
C CYS A 674 25.38 -20.51 -23.87
N TYR A 675 24.26 -20.79 -23.19
CA TYR A 675 22.95 -20.92 -23.80
C TYR A 675 22.49 -19.60 -24.44
N LYS A 676 22.72 -19.46 -25.75
CA LYS A 676 21.85 -18.65 -26.58
C LYS A 676 20.44 -19.27 -26.48
N PRO A 677 19.40 -18.51 -26.12
CA PRO A 677 18.06 -18.89 -26.55
C PRO A 677 18.08 -19.00 -28.08
N LYS A 678 17.60 -20.12 -28.65
CA LYS A 678 16.79 -19.95 -29.87
C LYS A 678 15.61 -19.08 -29.42
N GLU A 679 15.25 -18.09 -30.22
CA GLU A 679 13.94 -17.44 -30.05
C GLU A 679 12.84 -18.51 -30.20
N ASP A 680 11.65 -18.23 -29.66
CA ASP A 680 10.55 -19.19 -29.55
C ASP A 680 10.11 -19.64 -30.97
N SER A 681 10.67 -20.78 -31.43
CA SER A 681 10.52 -21.28 -32.82
C SER A 681 9.06 -21.43 -33.22
N ASP A 682 8.23 -21.73 -32.24
CA ASP A 682 6.82 -22.04 -32.39
C ASP A 682 5.98 -20.75 -32.51
N LYS A 683 6.62 -19.56 -32.47
CA LYS A 683 6.00 -18.22 -32.58
C LYS A 683 6.73 -17.21 -33.45
N LYS A 684 7.95 -17.50 -33.92
CA LYS A 684 8.77 -16.60 -34.75
C LYS A 684 8.01 -16.05 -35.96
N ASP A 685 7.17 -16.89 -36.57
CA ASP A 685 6.48 -16.59 -37.83
C ASP A 685 4.95 -16.48 -37.69
N VAL A 686 4.44 -16.16 -36.48
CA VAL A 686 3.00 -15.91 -36.26
C VAL A 686 2.68 -14.42 -36.38
N TYR A 687 1.76 -14.09 -37.30
CA TYR A 687 1.36 -12.73 -37.64
C TYR A 687 -0.15 -12.52 -37.51
N SER A 688 -0.56 -11.29 -37.22
CA SER A 688 -1.96 -10.87 -37.19
C SER A 688 -2.38 -10.25 -38.53
N ILE A 689 -3.36 -10.85 -39.19
CA ILE A 689 -4.12 -10.25 -40.29
C ILE A 689 -5.12 -9.26 -39.68
N ILE A 690 -5.19 -8.06 -40.25
CA ILE A 690 -6.11 -6.98 -39.89
C ILE A 690 -6.90 -6.52 -41.12
N GLY A 691 -8.00 -5.79 -40.88
CA GLY A 691 -8.77 -5.16 -41.96
C GLY A 691 -9.83 -6.06 -42.58
N LEU A 692 -10.16 -7.20 -41.95
CA LEU A 692 -11.08 -8.23 -42.45
C LEU A 692 -12.46 -7.70 -42.88
N LYS A 693 -12.95 -6.61 -42.26
CA LYS A 693 -14.15 -5.87 -42.70
C LYS A 693 -14.10 -5.28 -44.12
N TYR A 694 -12.94 -5.37 -44.80
CA TYR A 694 -12.71 -4.97 -46.19
C TYR A 694 -12.28 -6.15 -47.07
N SER A 695 -12.44 -7.40 -46.60
CA SER A 695 -12.09 -8.61 -47.34
C SER A 695 -13.01 -8.84 -48.55
N GLU A 696 -12.44 -9.35 -49.63
CA GLU A 696 -13.15 -9.95 -50.76
C GLU A 696 -13.53 -11.43 -50.48
N ALA A 697 -12.84 -12.08 -49.53
CA ALA A 697 -13.12 -13.45 -49.07
C ALA A 697 -12.78 -13.65 -47.58
N ILE A 698 -13.55 -14.49 -46.88
CA ILE A 698 -13.30 -14.88 -45.49
C ILE A 698 -12.48 -16.16 -45.47
N ALA A 699 -11.39 -16.22 -44.69
CA ALA A 699 -10.57 -17.40 -44.53
C ALA A 699 -10.90 -18.19 -43.25
N THR A 700 -10.83 -19.52 -43.36
CA THR A 700 -11.16 -20.48 -42.30
C THR A 700 -9.92 -21.00 -41.57
N GLN A 701 -10.08 -21.54 -40.35
CA GLN A 701 -8.95 -22.09 -39.59
C GLN A 701 -8.43 -23.37 -40.28
N GLY A 702 -7.13 -23.42 -40.56
CA GLY A 702 -6.46 -24.45 -41.36
C GLY A 702 -6.35 -24.11 -42.86
N GLU A 703 -6.91 -22.98 -43.31
CA GLU A 703 -6.82 -22.54 -44.71
C GLU A 703 -5.42 -21.98 -45.04
N ASN A 704 -4.93 -22.25 -46.26
CA ASN A 704 -3.66 -21.74 -46.75
C ASN A 704 -3.84 -20.47 -47.58
N VAL A 705 -2.94 -19.50 -47.37
CA VAL A 705 -3.01 -18.14 -47.90
C VAL A 705 -1.64 -17.69 -48.43
N THR A 706 -1.63 -16.78 -49.41
CA THR A 706 -0.39 -16.20 -49.96
C THR A 706 -0.21 -14.77 -49.45
N LEU A 707 1.04 -14.41 -49.10
CA LEU A 707 1.43 -13.08 -48.64
C LEU A 707 2.18 -12.34 -49.75
N LEU A 708 1.70 -11.14 -50.09
CA LEU A 708 2.20 -10.34 -51.22
C LEU A 708 2.55 -8.92 -50.75
N ARG A 709 3.73 -8.41 -51.12
CA ARG A 709 4.12 -7.02 -50.82
C ARG A 709 3.35 -6.03 -51.71
N GLU A 710 2.91 -4.92 -51.13
CA GLU A 710 2.34 -3.79 -51.88
C GLU A 710 3.20 -2.52 -51.69
N PRO A 711 4.39 -2.41 -52.33
CA PRO A 711 5.28 -1.26 -52.15
C PRO A 711 4.64 0.08 -52.59
N GLU A 712 3.74 0.04 -53.57
CA GLU A 712 3.00 1.19 -54.09
C GLU A 712 1.73 1.54 -53.28
N ASN A 713 1.52 0.93 -52.11
CA ASN A 713 0.34 1.17 -51.30
C ASN A 713 0.38 2.58 -50.65
N LYS A 714 -0.60 3.41 -51.02
CA LYS A 714 -0.70 4.83 -50.66
C LYS A 714 -0.79 5.13 -49.16
N HIS A 715 -1.01 4.12 -48.31
CA HIS A 715 -1.13 4.26 -46.86
C HIS A 715 0.04 3.64 -46.09
N ASP A 716 0.78 2.71 -46.71
CA ASP A 716 1.95 2.07 -46.13
C ASP A 716 2.82 1.37 -47.20
N PRO A 717 4.01 1.88 -47.54
CA PRO A 717 4.91 1.23 -48.52
C PRO A 717 5.51 -0.10 -48.00
N ASN A 718 5.27 -0.46 -46.73
CA ASN A 718 5.59 -1.78 -46.19
C ASN A 718 4.38 -2.72 -46.14
N ALA A 719 3.21 -2.35 -46.69
CA ALA A 719 2.02 -3.19 -46.67
C ALA A 719 2.30 -4.61 -47.22
N VAL A 720 1.72 -5.61 -46.55
CA VAL A 720 1.70 -7.02 -46.99
C VAL A 720 0.24 -7.46 -47.06
N LYS A 721 -0.26 -7.65 -48.27
CA LYS A 721 -1.59 -8.17 -48.59
C LYS A 721 -1.62 -9.68 -48.32
N VAL A 722 -2.73 -10.19 -47.82
CA VAL A 722 -2.99 -11.62 -47.63
C VAL A 722 -4.15 -12.02 -48.54
N VAL A 723 -3.96 -13.06 -49.35
CA VAL A 723 -4.95 -13.54 -50.33
C VAL A 723 -5.18 -15.05 -50.24
N ASN A 724 -6.39 -15.49 -50.61
CA ASN A 724 -6.70 -16.92 -50.73
C ASN A 724 -6.13 -17.52 -52.04
N SER A 725 -6.32 -18.82 -52.25
CA SER A 725 -5.89 -19.54 -53.47
C SER A 725 -6.50 -19.00 -54.78
N SER A 726 -7.60 -18.25 -54.69
CA SER A 726 -8.27 -17.59 -55.82
C SER A 726 -7.79 -16.14 -56.04
N GLY A 727 -6.80 -15.67 -55.28
CA GLY A 727 -6.25 -14.31 -55.36
C GLY A 727 -7.08 -13.22 -54.65
N GLN A 728 -8.19 -13.59 -54.00
CA GLN A 728 -9.10 -12.66 -53.33
C GLN A 728 -8.49 -12.16 -52.01
N LEU A 729 -8.65 -10.87 -51.71
CA LEU A 729 -8.21 -10.22 -50.48
C LEU A 729 -8.90 -10.81 -49.24
N ILE A 730 -8.09 -11.27 -48.27
CA ILE A 730 -8.55 -11.60 -46.91
C ILE A 730 -8.30 -10.41 -45.98
N GLY A 731 -7.13 -9.78 -46.09
CA GLY A 731 -6.75 -8.60 -45.31
C GLY A 731 -5.28 -8.25 -45.50
N HIS A 732 -4.71 -7.52 -44.54
CA HIS A 732 -3.30 -7.11 -44.54
C HIS A 732 -2.62 -7.48 -43.22
N ILE A 733 -1.32 -7.72 -43.23
CA ILE A 733 -0.54 -7.92 -42.00
C ILE A 733 -0.48 -6.62 -41.19
N ALA A 734 -0.60 -6.73 -39.86
CA ALA A 734 -0.55 -5.59 -38.94
C ALA A 734 0.69 -4.69 -39.16
N LYS A 735 0.50 -3.37 -39.18
CA LYS A 735 1.48 -2.37 -39.63
C LYS A 735 2.85 -2.46 -38.94
N ASP A 736 2.89 -2.73 -37.64
CA ASP A 736 4.14 -2.87 -36.88
C ASP A 736 4.93 -4.13 -37.29
N LYS A 737 4.24 -5.18 -37.74
CA LYS A 737 4.86 -6.41 -38.27
C LYS A 737 5.17 -6.30 -39.75
N ALA A 738 4.30 -5.67 -40.53
CA ALA A 738 4.51 -5.42 -41.96
C ALA A 738 5.80 -4.62 -42.20
N ALA A 739 6.09 -3.63 -41.33
CA ALA A 739 7.33 -2.86 -41.33
C ALA A 739 8.62 -3.69 -41.10
N ILE A 740 8.52 -4.95 -40.63
CA ILE A 740 9.64 -5.87 -40.42
C ILE A 740 9.63 -6.98 -41.50
N LEU A 741 8.46 -7.55 -41.76
CA LEU A 741 8.26 -8.63 -42.71
C LEU A 741 8.47 -8.17 -44.17
N SER A 742 8.00 -6.98 -44.53
CA SER A 742 8.08 -6.49 -45.92
C SER A 742 9.52 -6.23 -46.38
N PRO A 743 10.42 -5.63 -45.57
CA PRO A 743 11.85 -5.62 -45.86
C PRO A 743 12.47 -7.01 -45.98
N LYS A 744 12.18 -7.95 -45.05
CA LYS A 744 12.71 -9.33 -45.10
C LYS A 744 12.33 -10.05 -46.41
N ILE A 745 11.06 -9.93 -46.83
CA ILE A 745 10.58 -10.51 -48.09
C ILE A 745 11.29 -9.87 -49.30
N LYS A 746 11.62 -8.56 -49.25
CA LYS A 746 12.39 -7.90 -50.32
C LYS A 746 13.79 -8.48 -50.44
N GLU A 747 14.53 -8.50 -49.32
CA GLU A 747 15.91 -8.97 -49.22
C GLU A 747 16.04 -10.42 -49.72
N MET A 748 15.24 -11.34 -49.16
CA MET A 748 15.22 -12.75 -49.59
C MET A 748 14.82 -12.93 -51.06
N GLN A 749 13.93 -12.09 -51.61
CA GLN A 749 13.54 -12.18 -53.02
C GLN A 749 14.63 -11.65 -53.96
N GLU A 750 15.41 -10.64 -53.56
CA GLU A 750 16.56 -10.15 -54.31
C GLU A 750 17.73 -11.16 -54.28
N ASP A 751 18.01 -11.76 -53.12
CA ASP A 751 19.02 -12.82 -52.96
C ASP A 751 18.70 -14.07 -53.80
N LEU A 752 17.44 -14.53 -53.80
CA LEU A 752 17.03 -15.71 -54.56
C LEU A 752 16.99 -15.45 -56.08
N GLN A 753 16.68 -14.22 -56.51
CA GLN A 753 16.77 -13.84 -57.93
C GLN A 753 18.20 -13.94 -58.47
N SER A 754 19.21 -13.65 -57.65
CA SER A 754 20.63 -13.83 -58.05
C SER A 754 21.01 -15.30 -58.33
N GLN A 755 20.18 -16.25 -57.86
CA GLN A 755 20.37 -17.70 -57.98
C GLN A 755 19.37 -18.35 -58.95
N ASN A 756 18.60 -17.55 -59.71
CA ASN A 756 17.49 -17.99 -60.58
C ASN A 756 16.37 -18.76 -59.83
N LEU A 757 16.16 -18.44 -58.56
CA LEU A 757 15.06 -18.92 -57.73
C LEU A 757 14.01 -17.83 -57.50
N LYS A 758 12.82 -18.24 -57.10
CA LYS A 758 11.71 -17.36 -56.74
C LYS A 758 11.26 -17.63 -55.31
N LEU A 759 11.03 -16.55 -54.55
CA LEU A 759 10.43 -16.63 -53.23
C LEU A 759 8.89 -16.72 -53.37
N VAL A 760 8.28 -17.64 -52.64
CA VAL A 760 6.85 -17.64 -52.34
C VAL A 760 6.69 -17.57 -50.82
N VAL A 761 5.81 -16.68 -50.37
CA VAL A 761 5.52 -16.51 -48.95
C VAL A 761 4.08 -16.96 -48.74
N GLU A 762 3.93 -18.08 -48.06
CA GLU A 762 2.63 -18.66 -47.74
C GLU A 762 2.34 -18.52 -46.24
N GLY A 763 1.14 -18.89 -45.84
CA GLY A 763 0.86 -19.15 -44.44
C GLY A 763 -0.41 -19.97 -44.26
N THR A 764 -0.56 -20.56 -43.08
CA THR A 764 -1.76 -21.28 -42.66
C THR A 764 -2.47 -20.47 -41.59
N ILE A 765 -3.78 -20.29 -41.74
CA ILE A 765 -4.62 -19.61 -40.75
C ILE A 765 -4.73 -20.47 -39.49
N ILE A 766 -4.25 -19.96 -38.35
CA ILE A 766 -4.20 -20.71 -37.08
C ILE A 766 -5.31 -20.31 -36.08
N SER A 767 -6.11 -19.28 -36.38
CA SER A 767 -7.27 -18.90 -35.55
C SER A 767 -8.57 -18.75 -36.35
N VAL A 768 -9.69 -18.90 -35.65
CA VAL A 768 -10.97 -18.34 -36.08
C VAL A 768 -10.85 -16.80 -36.11
N SER A 769 -11.61 -16.13 -36.99
CA SER A 769 -11.70 -14.66 -37.04
C SER A 769 -12.60 -14.14 -35.91
N ASP A 770 -12.21 -13.02 -35.27
CA ASP A 770 -13.05 -12.29 -34.31
C ASP A 770 -13.90 -11.18 -34.96
N GLY A 771 -13.87 -11.07 -36.30
CA GLY A 771 -14.51 -10.00 -37.08
C GLY A 771 -13.63 -8.78 -37.32
N TYR A 772 -12.50 -8.64 -36.63
CA TYR A 772 -11.54 -7.54 -36.74
C TYR A 772 -10.14 -8.02 -37.14
N GLN A 773 -9.69 -9.15 -36.57
CA GLN A 773 -8.38 -9.75 -36.73
C GLN A 773 -8.44 -11.29 -36.83
N GLN A 774 -7.38 -11.88 -37.39
CA GLN A 774 -7.19 -13.33 -37.49
C GLN A 774 -5.69 -13.66 -37.52
N SER A 775 -5.28 -14.80 -36.98
CA SER A 775 -3.86 -15.17 -36.87
C SER A 775 -3.43 -16.13 -37.99
N VAL A 776 -2.26 -15.87 -38.58
CA VAL A 776 -1.62 -16.70 -39.62
C VAL A 776 -0.21 -17.09 -39.18
N LYS A 777 0.17 -18.36 -39.35
CA LYS A 777 1.57 -18.80 -39.29
C LYS A 777 2.13 -18.72 -40.71
N VAL A 778 3.21 -17.98 -40.92
CA VAL A 778 3.85 -17.73 -42.22
C VAL A 778 4.99 -18.72 -42.46
N GLU A 779 5.19 -19.11 -43.72
CA GLU A 779 6.28 -19.98 -44.17
C GLU A 779 6.90 -19.42 -45.45
N PHE A 780 8.24 -19.45 -45.51
CA PHE A 780 9.01 -18.97 -46.66
C PHE A 780 9.44 -20.18 -47.49
N LYS A 781 9.11 -20.18 -48.78
CA LYS A 781 9.37 -21.26 -49.72
C LYS A 781 10.14 -20.75 -50.92
N GLU A 782 11.16 -21.48 -51.34
CA GLU A 782 11.84 -21.23 -52.62
C GLU A 782 11.34 -22.20 -53.70
N ILE A 783 11.30 -21.71 -54.94
CA ILE A 783 10.82 -22.42 -56.13
C ILE A 783 11.77 -22.12 -57.29
N SER A 784 12.12 -23.14 -58.07
CA SER A 784 12.95 -22.98 -59.27
C SER A 784 12.21 -22.25 -60.40
N ASN A 785 12.92 -21.39 -61.13
CA ASN A 785 12.38 -20.77 -62.36
C ASN A 785 12.47 -21.70 -63.60
N GLU A 786 12.91 -22.94 -63.46
CA GLU A 786 13.03 -23.86 -64.59
C GLU A 786 11.68 -24.42 -65.01
N ALA A 787 11.32 -24.19 -66.29
CA ALA A 787 10.10 -24.71 -66.89
C ALA A 787 10.28 -26.18 -67.35
N ASN A 788 10.55 -27.08 -66.41
CA ASN A 788 10.54 -28.54 -66.63
C ASN A 788 9.33 -29.17 -65.91
N ASP A 789 8.54 -29.93 -66.67
CA ASP A 789 7.21 -30.41 -66.26
C ASP A 789 7.26 -31.73 -65.48
N THR A 790 8.00 -31.76 -64.36
CA THR A 790 7.85 -32.74 -63.27
C THR A 790 8.67 -32.33 -62.03
N GLU A 791 8.06 -32.44 -60.85
CA GLU A 791 8.65 -32.19 -59.51
C GLU A 791 9.30 -30.81 -59.28
N VAL A 792 8.48 -29.85 -58.82
CA VAL A 792 8.98 -28.62 -58.19
C VAL A 792 9.56 -28.97 -56.81
N GLU A 793 10.88 -28.86 -56.65
CA GLU A 793 11.55 -29.02 -55.36
C GLU A 793 11.26 -27.81 -54.45
N VAL A 794 10.31 -27.98 -53.52
CA VAL A 794 9.90 -26.93 -52.58
C VAL A 794 10.70 -27.04 -51.28
N ILE A 795 11.68 -26.16 -51.12
CA ILE A 795 12.47 -26.05 -49.89
C ILE A 795 11.86 -24.98 -48.98
N VAL A 796 11.70 -25.32 -47.69
CA VAL A 796 11.16 -24.43 -46.65
C VAL A 796 12.32 -23.81 -45.85
N LEU A 797 12.29 -22.49 -45.67
CA LEU A 797 13.37 -21.72 -45.06
C LEU A 797 13.04 -21.36 -43.58
N GLU A 798 13.91 -21.75 -42.64
CA GLU A 798 13.78 -21.50 -41.17
C GLU A 798 14.08 -20.07 -40.71
#